data_AF-A0A094E3V1-F1
#
_entry.id   AF-A0A094E3V1-F1
#
_cell.length_a   1.000
_cell.length_b   1.000
_cell.length_c   1.000
_cell.angle_alpha   90.00
_cell.angle_beta   90.00
_cell.angle_gamma   90.00
#
_symmetry.space_group_name_H-M   'P 1'
#
loop_
_entity.id
_entity.type
_entity.pdbx_description
1 polymer ?
#
loop_
_entity_poly.entity_id
_entity_poly.type
_entity_poly.pdbx_seq_one_letter_code
_entity_poly.pdbx_strand_id
1 'polypeptide(L)'
;MCNSKLHPFLAGLPKVELHLHIEGTLSPELLFKLAATNKIELPKSDPAFASPGALQARYDRFTSLSDFLHYYYIGMSVLLTEADFTFLAYEYFSRAHADKCVHAEIFFDPQAHTSRGVAYDTVVKGIAEAQRKAKEDFGITSKLIMCFLRDMAVASANDHFTLAANHSYFADGTIAGIGLDSAEVGFPPELFRDVYAQAKEAGVHRTAHAGEEGGPDYLSGALDNLNVERIDHGVRLAEDAELMKRVATEKKLLTLCPISNVKLQVVKAVSELPIRKFLDAGVQICFNSDDPAYFGGYLLDNFCAVEEAFGLSIEEWKGTAEAAVRGSWADEERKEEILSQIEVNFAMNTIRPSIPRFSALLRKKPFSVPSPGPPLPPGILVDEEISPVYDSKYFYPAKPGEVLADRYQALVKVGWGVSSTVWLARDLQGHIDVPEGIVALKIANNNASSAGHECEVEEHISTADPSHCGRSLIRTLLDSFEVNGIEGSYSCLVYPPMREPLSMYQRRFDGGKMPLPLIKTYIRALLTGLDYLHRECRTVHTDLKLENIMVSFEDPTVLAHFIDSQLKNPMAFKIDSAGRPVYQSRSDFGPLKSLRSIPQLVDFGLATTLEEDDDWGIWPIQPDHYRAPEVILGNGWQMPADIWNLGVLLWDMIEGKELFQHIHDQEGRYDAKLHIAEMIALLGPPPPEIIQRYQYMREYSWPNPIRRDDGRVCETAEEYFYGPFFDEKGRFLHEDLIPKRKLDGPASFLGREEKEAFLDLAKGMLAWHPDARKTAGELAGHSFLQPKPNLC
;
A
#
# COMPACT_ATOMS: atom_id res chain seq x y z
N MET A 1 11.60 11.05 4.23
CA MET A 1 11.39 10.46 2.89
C MET A 1 12.40 11.07 1.94
N CYS A 2 12.94 10.26 1.02
CA CYS A 2 13.93 10.70 0.04
C CYS A 2 13.40 11.82 -0.86
N ASN A 3 14.17 12.88 -1.07
CA ASN A 3 13.81 13.95 -2.02
C ASN A 3 14.10 13.58 -3.50
N SER A 4 14.62 12.38 -3.76
CA SER A 4 14.95 11.94 -5.13
C SER A 4 13.70 11.49 -5.89
N LYS A 5 13.69 11.78 -7.21
CA LYS A 5 12.70 11.26 -8.16
C LYS A 5 12.75 9.73 -8.29
N LEU A 6 13.83 9.09 -7.84
CA LEU A 6 13.96 7.63 -7.78
C LEU A 6 13.31 7.00 -6.54
N HIS A 7 12.78 7.79 -5.59
CA HIS A 7 12.15 7.23 -4.39
C HIS A 7 11.07 6.16 -4.69
N PRO A 8 10.13 6.35 -5.63
CA PRO A 8 9.16 5.30 -5.96
C PRO A 8 9.79 4.01 -6.48
N PHE A 9 10.88 4.12 -7.24
CA PHE A 9 11.64 2.96 -7.71
C PHE A 9 12.30 2.24 -6.52
N LEU A 10 13.02 2.98 -5.66
CA LEU A 10 13.67 2.41 -4.48
C LEU A 10 12.66 1.78 -3.52
N ALA A 11 11.51 2.42 -3.31
CA ALA A 11 10.42 1.89 -2.48
C ALA A 11 9.80 0.63 -3.08
N GLY A 12 9.76 0.49 -4.41
CA GLY A 12 9.22 -0.69 -5.10
C GLY A 12 10.22 -1.82 -5.35
N LEU A 13 11.53 -1.54 -5.33
CA LEU A 13 12.60 -2.49 -5.61
C LEU A 13 12.60 -3.62 -4.57
N PRO A 14 12.52 -4.91 -4.96
CA PRO A 14 12.72 -6.03 -4.05
C PRO A 14 14.14 -6.00 -3.45
N LYS A 15 14.25 -6.12 -2.14
CA LYS A 15 15.53 -6.00 -1.42
C LYS A 15 15.87 -7.27 -0.66
N VAL A 16 17.16 -7.54 -0.55
CA VAL A 16 17.72 -8.57 0.31
C VAL A 16 18.58 -7.88 1.36
N GLU A 17 18.31 -8.16 2.63
CA GLU A 17 19.07 -7.62 3.76
C GLU A 17 19.97 -8.72 4.32
N LEU A 18 21.27 -8.48 4.37
CA LEU A 18 22.31 -9.47 4.71
C LEU A 18 23.10 -9.12 5.98
N HIS A 19 22.82 -7.95 6.53
CA HIS A 19 23.53 -7.39 7.67
C HIS A 19 22.54 -6.63 8.54
N LEU A 20 22.04 -7.33 9.55
CA LEU A 20 21.10 -6.79 10.52
C LEU A 20 21.22 -7.57 11.82
N HIS A 21 21.45 -6.88 12.92
CA HIS A 21 21.40 -7.45 14.26
C HIS A 21 19.96 -7.43 14.76
N ILE A 22 19.43 -8.60 15.14
CA ILE A 22 18.02 -8.67 15.53
C ILE A 22 17.75 -7.88 16.81
N GLU A 23 18.71 -7.83 17.72
CA GLU A 23 18.68 -7.02 18.93
C GLU A 23 18.76 -5.51 18.61
N GLY A 24 19.37 -5.17 17.47
CA GLY A 24 19.43 -3.83 16.86
C GLY A 24 18.08 -3.30 16.37
N THR A 25 17.05 -4.14 16.37
CA THR A 25 15.67 -3.78 15.99
C THR A 25 14.79 -3.42 17.18
N LEU A 26 15.34 -3.47 18.41
CA LEU A 26 14.61 -3.17 19.64
C LEU A 26 14.34 -1.65 19.77
N SER A 27 13.14 -1.23 19.34
CA SER A 27 12.68 0.16 19.47
C SER A 27 12.58 0.61 20.94
N PRO A 28 12.75 1.91 21.25
CA PRO A 28 12.48 2.43 22.58
C PRO A 28 11.08 2.06 23.09
N GLU A 29 10.06 2.12 22.24
CA GLU A 29 8.69 1.74 22.57
C GLU A 29 8.62 0.27 23.01
N LEU A 30 9.24 -0.63 22.24
CA LEU A 30 9.27 -2.05 22.57
C LEU A 30 10.10 -2.31 23.83
N LEU A 31 11.24 -1.66 23.98
CA LEU A 31 12.10 -1.79 25.16
C LEU A 31 11.34 -1.48 26.44
N PHE A 32 10.63 -0.34 26.50
CA PHE A 32 9.84 0.03 27.68
C PHE A 32 8.66 -0.91 27.92
N LYS A 33 8.01 -1.40 26.85
CA LYS A 33 6.93 -2.39 26.94
C LYS A 33 7.41 -3.71 27.52
N LEU A 34 8.55 -4.23 27.04
CA LEU A 34 9.13 -5.46 27.54
C LEU A 34 9.68 -5.29 28.95
N ALA A 35 10.29 -4.14 29.28
CA ALA A 35 10.70 -3.82 30.64
C ALA A 35 9.52 -3.89 31.62
N ALA A 36 8.39 -3.30 31.27
CA ALA A 36 7.17 -3.36 32.08
C ALA A 36 6.63 -4.80 32.21
N THR A 37 6.57 -5.53 31.09
CA THR A 37 6.08 -6.92 31.03
C THR A 37 6.91 -7.85 31.91
N ASN A 38 8.23 -7.75 31.78
CA ASN A 38 9.20 -8.59 32.46
C ASN A 38 9.63 -8.06 33.83
N LYS A 39 9.05 -6.93 34.28
CA LYS A 39 9.36 -6.27 35.55
C LYS A 39 10.84 -5.95 35.72
N ILE A 40 11.48 -5.54 34.63
CA ILE A 40 12.87 -5.08 34.60
C ILE A 40 12.90 -3.57 34.93
N GLU A 41 13.73 -3.21 35.90
CA GLU A 41 13.97 -1.82 36.26
C GLU A 41 15.05 -1.23 35.35
N LEU A 42 14.65 -0.35 34.43
CA LEU A 42 15.58 0.36 33.56
C LEU A 42 16.47 1.34 34.36
N PRO A 43 17.68 1.67 33.88
CA PRO A 43 18.65 2.49 34.64
C PRO A 43 18.14 3.89 35.02
N LYS A 44 17.59 4.03 36.22
CA LYS A 44 17.03 5.32 36.71
C LYS A 44 18.06 6.45 36.83
N SER A 45 19.34 6.11 36.95
CA SER A 45 20.43 7.10 37.04
C SER A 45 20.76 7.73 35.69
N ASP A 46 20.39 7.09 34.58
CA ASP A 46 20.57 7.64 33.24
C ASP A 46 19.26 8.27 32.76
N PRO A 47 19.21 9.60 32.54
CA PRO A 47 18.00 10.30 32.11
C PRO A 47 17.48 9.82 30.75
N ALA A 48 18.29 9.13 29.94
CA ALA A 48 17.84 8.54 28.68
C ALA A 48 16.69 7.53 28.89
N PHE A 49 16.67 6.80 30.01
CA PHE A 49 15.63 5.81 30.31
C PHE A 49 14.40 6.38 31.03
N ALA A 50 14.22 7.71 31.04
CA ALA A 50 13.05 8.35 31.64
C ALA A 50 11.75 8.10 30.86
N SER A 51 11.83 7.98 29.52
CA SER A 51 10.70 7.68 28.63
C SER A 51 11.18 7.18 27.26
N PRO A 52 10.33 6.56 26.44
CA PRO A 52 10.69 6.16 25.06
C PRO A 52 11.24 7.33 24.24
N GLY A 53 10.59 8.50 24.29
CA GLY A 53 11.07 9.69 23.58
C GLY A 53 12.41 10.23 24.07
N ALA A 54 12.72 10.12 25.37
CA ALA A 54 14.03 10.51 25.91
C ALA A 54 15.14 9.57 25.41
N LEU A 55 14.84 8.27 25.32
CA LEU A 55 15.77 7.27 24.81
C LEU A 55 16.00 7.44 23.31
N GLN A 56 14.94 7.68 22.53
CA GLN A 56 15.06 8.00 21.11
C GLN A 56 15.95 9.23 20.87
N ALA A 57 15.74 10.30 21.64
CA ALA A 57 16.59 11.51 21.56
C ALA A 57 18.04 11.28 22.02
N ARG A 58 18.31 10.21 22.78
CA ARG A 58 19.67 9.77 23.13
C ARG A 58 20.32 9.03 21.97
N TYR A 59 19.57 8.20 21.26
CA TYR A 59 20.05 7.43 20.11
C TYR A 59 20.51 8.34 18.94
N ASP A 60 19.99 9.57 18.85
CA ASP A 60 20.46 10.54 17.85
C ASP A 60 21.89 11.09 18.07
N ARG A 61 22.53 10.75 19.18
CA ARG A 61 23.77 11.42 19.63
C ARG A 61 24.86 10.44 20.09
N PHE A 62 25.01 9.31 19.39
CA PHE A 62 26.14 8.41 19.63
C PHE A 62 27.48 9.07 19.28
N THR A 63 28.50 8.82 20.10
CA THR A 63 29.84 9.40 19.89
C THR A 63 30.87 8.44 19.30
N SER A 64 30.57 7.13 19.31
CA SER A 64 31.46 6.04 18.86
C SER A 64 30.73 4.70 18.92
N LEU A 65 31.27 3.64 18.30
CA LEU A 65 30.79 2.26 18.43
C LEU A 65 30.62 1.84 19.90
N SER A 66 31.62 2.10 20.75
CA SER A 66 31.54 1.77 22.18
C SER A 66 30.42 2.50 22.94
N ASP A 67 30.05 3.71 22.49
CA ASP A 67 28.97 4.48 23.12
C ASP A 67 27.60 3.93 22.72
N PHE A 68 27.46 3.49 21.46
CA PHE A 68 26.31 2.75 20.99
C PHE A 68 26.15 1.40 21.73
N LEU A 69 27.22 0.58 21.77
CA LEU A 69 27.19 -0.75 22.39
C LEU A 69 26.77 -0.70 23.86
N HIS A 70 27.08 0.39 24.58
CA HIS A 70 26.61 0.61 25.94
C HIS A 70 25.07 0.57 26.04
N TYR A 71 24.35 1.29 25.17
CA TYR A 71 22.88 1.30 25.17
C TYR A 71 22.30 0.03 24.57
N TYR A 72 22.95 -0.51 23.54
CA TYR A 72 22.59 -1.77 22.89
C TYR A 72 22.49 -2.92 23.91
N TYR A 73 23.54 -3.14 24.72
CA TYR A 73 23.54 -4.21 25.73
C TYR A 73 22.59 -3.93 26.91
N ILE A 74 22.36 -2.66 27.26
CA ILE A 74 21.31 -2.33 28.24
C ILE A 74 19.94 -2.69 27.68
N GLY A 75 19.67 -2.39 26.41
CA GLY A 75 18.41 -2.71 25.74
C GLY A 75 18.09 -4.20 25.82
N MET A 76 19.08 -5.06 25.56
CA MET A 76 18.91 -6.51 25.64
C MET A 76 18.46 -7.03 27.02
N SER A 77 18.61 -6.26 28.11
CA SER A 77 18.21 -6.68 29.46
C SER A 77 16.72 -7.02 29.59
N VAL A 78 15.88 -6.50 28.69
CA VAL A 78 14.43 -6.73 28.69
C VAL A 78 14.02 -8.01 27.95
N LEU A 79 14.93 -8.63 27.19
CA LEU A 79 14.69 -9.86 26.44
C LEU A 79 15.02 -11.07 27.32
N LEU A 80 14.00 -11.81 27.77
CA LEU A 80 14.14 -12.91 28.73
C LEU A 80 13.49 -14.20 28.29
N THR A 81 12.35 -14.11 27.61
CA THR A 81 11.49 -15.25 27.25
C THR A 81 11.44 -15.47 25.75
N GLU A 82 11.07 -16.68 25.33
CA GLU A 82 10.93 -17.04 23.91
C GLU A 82 9.99 -16.08 23.19
N ALA A 83 8.89 -15.68 23.85
CA ALA A 83 7.92 -14.74 23.33
C ALA A 83 8.50 -13.33 23.10
N ASP A 84 9.46 -12.88 23.91
CA ASP A 84 10.11 -11.58 23.73
C ASP A 84 10.92 -11.57 22.44
N PHE A 85 11.70 -12.63 22.19
CA PHE A 85 12.48 -12.80 20.97
C PHE A 85 11.57 -12.98 19.74
N THR A 86 10.47 -13.72 19.88
CA THR A 86 9.46 -13.82 18.80
C THR A 86 8.86 -12.47 18.47
N PHE A 87 8.49 -11.68 19.48
CA PHE A 87 7.88 -10.36 19.26
C PHE A 87 8.86 -9.38 18.61
N LEU A 88 10.09 -9.31 19.13
CA LEU A 88 11.18 -8.50 18.58
C LEU A 88 11.40 -8.80 17.09
N ALA A 89 11.63 -10.08 16.76
CA ALA A 89 11.92 -10.47 15.38
C ALA A 89 10.71 -10.30 14.45
N TYR A 90 9.48 -10.54 14.93
CA TYR A 90 8.28 -10.34 14.13
C TYR A 90 8.02 -8.86 13.81
N GLU A 91 8.27 -7.95 14.76
CA GLU A 91 8.17 -6.50 14.54
C GLU A 91 9.15 -6.05 13.46
N TYR A 92 10.39 -6.54 13.51
CA TYR A 92 11.37 -6.34 12.45
C TYR A 92 10.85 -6.82 11.09
N PHE A 93 10.38 -8.06 10.97
CA PHE A 93 9.91 -8.60 9.70
C PHE A 93 8.72 -7.83 9.12
N SER A 94 7.82 -7.34 9.98
CA SER A 94 6.70 -6.49 9.57
C SER A 94 7.21 -5.18 8.96
N ARG A 95 8.22 -4.54 9.57
CA ARG A 95 8.84 -3.33 9.05
C ARG A 95 9.63 -3.59 7.77
N ALA A 96 10.42 -4.65 7.74
CA ALA A 96 11.20 -5.06 6.58
C ALA A 96 10.30 -5.34 5.36
N HIS A 97 9.12 -5.95 5.58
CA HIS A 97 8.13 -6.15 4.52
C HIS A 97 7.64 -4.85 3.91
N ALA A 98 7.36 -3.83 4.73
CA ALA A 98 6.94 -2.51 4.27
C ALA A 98 8.01 -1.87 3.37
N ASP A 99 9.29 -2.13 3.65
CA ASP A 99 10.44 -1.68 2.87
C ASP A 99 10.74 -2.54 1.62
N LYS A 100 9.87 -3.51 1.28
CA LYS A 100 10.06 -4.51 0.21
C LYS A 100 11.28 -5.41 0.40
N CYS A 101 11.66 -5.69 1.64
CA CYS A 101 12.56 -6.80 1.94
C CYS A 101 11.85 -8.12 1.61
N VAL A 102 12.48 -8.96 0.80
CA VAL A 102 11.95 -10.27 0.38
C VAL A 102 12.78 -11.43 0.91
N HIS A 103 14.02 -11.17 1.34
CA HIS A 103 14.87 -12.10 2.04
C HIS A 103 15.74 -11.38 3.07
N ALA A 104 15.85 -11.91 4.29
CA ALA A 104 16.66 -11.34 5.35
C ALA A 104 17.56 -12.38 6.03
N GLU A 105 18.85 -12.10 6.13
CA GLU A 105 19.80 -12.87 6.93
C GLU A 105 20.15 -12.07 8.17
N ILE A 106 19.66 -12.54 9.32
CA ILE A 106 19.69 -11.78 10.57
C ILE A 106 20.72 -12.37 11.53
N PHE A 107 21.49 -11.49 12.15
CA PHE A 107 22.45 -11.79 13.20
C PHE A 107 21.75 -11.88 14.56
N PHE A 108 22.32 -12.69 15.45
CA PHE A 108 22.01 -12.67 16.89
C PHE A 108 23.25 -13.00 17.70
N ASP A 109 23.32 -12.46 18.92
CA ASP A 109 24.48 -12.49 19.80
C ASP A 109 24.24 -13.42 20.98
N PRO A 110 24.42 -14.75 20.84
CA PRO A 110 24.11 -15.70 21.92
C PRO A 110 24.85 -15.37 23.23
N GLN A 111 26.09 -14.90 23.13
CA GLN A 111 26.91 -14.53 24.30
C GLN A 111 26.31 -13.36 25.10
N ALA A 112 25.63 -12.41 24.44
CA ALA A 112 24.97 -11.29 25.10
C ALA A 112 23.74 -11.73 25.91
N HIS A 113 23.15 -12.88 25.56
CA HIS A 113 21.98 -13.43 26.24
C HIS A 113 22.35 -14.45 27.32
N THR A 114 23.23 -15.40 27.00
CA THR A 114 23.62 -16.47 27.93
C THR A 114 24.38 -15.94 29.13
N SER A 115 25.18 -14.88 28.96
CA SER A 115 25.86 -14.18 30.07
C SER A 115 24.89 -13.56 31.08
N ARG A 116 23.63 -13.30 30.69
CA ARG A 116 22.56 -12.79 31.54
C ARG A 116 21.64 -13.88 32.09
N GLY A 117 21.96 -15.15 31.83
CA GLY A 117 21.18 -16.31 32.29
C GLY A 117 19.97 -16.67 31.42
N VAL A 118 19.84 -16.07 30.23
CA VAL A 118 18.83 -16.50 29.24
C VAL A 118 19.35 -17.76 28.56
N ALA A 119 18.53 -18.81 28.52
CA ALA A 119 18.95 -20.06 27.90
C ALA A 119 19.10 -19.87 26.38
N TYR A 120 20.15 -20.47 25.80
CA TYR A 120 20.44 -20.41 24.38
C TYR A 120 19.23 -20.78 23.50
N ASP A 121 18.55 -21.89 23.85
CA ASP A 121 17.33 -22.35 23.17
C ASP A 121 16.19 -21.34 23.19
N THR A 122 16.07 -20.55 24.26
CA THR A 122 15.02 -19.53 24.38
C THR A 122 15.17 -18.46 23.32
N VAL A 123 16.41 -18.07 23.01
CA VAL A 123 16.73 -17.10 21.96
C VAL A 123 16.43 -17.69 20.59
N VAL A 124 17.04 -18.85 20.28
CA VAL A 124 16.96 -19.46 18.96
C VAL A 124 15.52 -19.84 18.59
N LYS A 125 14.77 -20.48 19.50
CA LYS A 125 13.37 -20.87 19.25
C LYS A 125 12.46 -19.67 19.07
N GLY A 126 12.67 -18.60 19.84
CA GLY A 126 11.88 -17.39 19.75
C GLY A 126 12.03 -16.71 18.40
N ILE A 127 13.28 -16.57 17.92
CA ILE A 127 13.57 -16.00 16.60
C ILE A 127 13.06 -16.93 15.49
N ALA A 128 13.29 -18.24 15.58
CA ALA A 128 12.84 -19.21 14.58
C ALA A 128 11.32 -19.21 14.40
N GLU A 129 10.54 -19.07 15.49
CA GLU A 129 9.09 -18.94 15.40
C GLU A 129 8.67 -17.65 14.69
N ALA A 130 9.37 -16.54 14.89
CA ALA A 130 9.12 -15.31 14.15
C ALA A 130 9.46 -15.44 12.66
N GLN A 131 10.56 -16.11 12.32
CA GLN A 131 10.94 -16.41 10.93
C GLN A 131 9.86 -17.24 10.22
N ARG A 132 9.33 -18.27 10.91
CA ARG A 132 8.22 -19.08 10.39
C ARG A 132 6.98 -18.22 10.10
N LYS A 133 6.58 -17.38 11.06
CA LYS A 133 5.45 -16.45 10.92
C LYS A 133 5.66 -15.43 9.80
N ALA A 134 6.85 -14.85 9.69
CA ALA A 134 7.17 -13.88 8.65
C ALA A 134 7.05 -14.48 7.23
N LYS A 135 7.43 -15.76 7.08
CA LYS A 135 7.24 -16.48 5.81
C LYS A 135 5.77 -16.69 5.49
N GLU A 136 4.95 -17.05 6.49
CA GLU A 136 3.51 -17.29 6.32
C GLU A 136 2.73 -16.00 6.05
N ASP A 137 3.00 -14.95 6.83
CA ASP A 137 2.24 -13.70 6.79
C ASP A 137 2.68 -12.77 5.65
N PHE A 138 3.98 -12.73 5.36
CA PHE A 138 4.58 -11.71 4.48
C PHE A 138 5.30 -12.30 3.26
N GLY A 139 5.51 -13.62 3.21
CA GLY A 139 6.29 -14.28 2.15
C GLY A 139 7.79 -13.97 2.20
N ILE A 140 8.29 -13.42 3.33
CA ILE A 140 9.72 -13.16 3.53
C ILE A 140 10.40 -14.46 3.92
N THR A 141 11.46 -14.82 3.21
CA THR A 141 12.34 -15.92 3.63
C THR A 141 13.49 -15.36 4.45
N SER A 142 14.06 -16.14 5.36
CA SER A 142 15.16 -15.66 6.20
C SER A 142 16.13 -16.76 6.60
N LYS A 143 17.32 -16.34 7.04
CA LYS A 143 18.35 -17.18 7.66
C LYS A 143 18.78 -16.55 8.98
N LEU A 144 19.06 -17.40 9.97
CA LEU A 144 19.62 -16.97 11.25
C LEU A 144 21.14 -17.21 11.25
N ILE A 145 21.90 -16.23 11.71
CA ILE A 145 23.35 -16.25 11.73
C ILE A 145 23.81 -15.98 13.16
N MET A 146 24.61 -16.90 13.71
CA MET A 146 25.11 -16.77 15.07
C MET A 146 26.40 -15.96 15.10
N CYS A 147 26.39 -14.80 15.73
CA CYS A 147 27.56 -13.95 15.82
C CYS A 147 28.34 -14.15 17.12
N PHE A 148 29.67 -14.02 17.03
CA PHE A 148 30.53 -14.07 18.19
C PHE A 148 30.96 -12.65 18.58
N LEU A 149 30.75 -12.30 19.85
CA LEU A 149 31.22 -11.04 20.41
C LEU A 149 32.74 -11.09 20.55
N ARG A 150 33.46 -10.34 19.70
CA ARG A 150 34.92 -10.44 19.57
C ARG A 150 35.71 -9.89 20.75
N ASP A 151 35.07 -9.04 21.56
CA ASP A 151 35.60 -8.45 22.78
C ASP A 151 35.44 -9.33 24.04
N MET A 152 34.84 -10.51 23.87
CA MET A 152 34.80 -11.56 24.88
C MET A 152 35.91 -12.61 24.67
N ALA A 153 36.07 -13.51 25.65
CA ALA A 153 37.03 -14.61 25.55
C ALA A 153 36.69 -15.55 24.38
N VAL A 154 37.68 -15.86 23.53
CA VAL A 154 37.57 -16.80 22.40
C VAL A 154 37.01 -18.18 22.82
N ALA A 155 37.27 -18.61 24.05
CA ALA A 155 36.70 -19.85 24.59
C ALA A 155 35.16 -19.82 24.58
N SER A 156 34.54 -18.66 24.87
CA SER A 156 33.09 -18.51 24.85
C SER A 156 32.51 -18.70 23.45
N ALA A 157 33.18 -18.22 22.40
CA ALA A 157 32.77 -18.46 21.02
C ALA A 157 32.81 -19.96 20.67
N ASN A 158 33.87 -20.67 21.08
CA ASN A 158 33.99 -22.13 20.88
C ASN A 158 32.90 -22.90 21.63
N ASP A 159 32.57 -22.49 22.87
CA ASP A 159 31.52 -23.11 23.66
C ASP A 159 30.15 -22.95 22.98
N HIS A 160 29.84 -21.76 22.45
CA HIS A 160 28.57 -21.51 21.75
C HIS A 160 28.51 -22.20 20.39
N PHE A 161 29.61 -22.30 19.65
CA PHE A 161 29.69 -23.12 18.44
C PHE A 161 29.39 -24.59 18.74
N THR A 162 30.01 -25.13 19.79
CA THR A 162 29.78 -26.51 20.23
C THR A 162 28.34 -26.71 20.69
N LEU A 163 27.76 -25.72 21.38
CA LEU A 163 26.37 -25.75 21.82
C LEU A 163 25.40 -25.79 20.64
N ALA A 164 25.57 -24.92 19.64
CA ALA A 164 24.77 -24.92 18.42
C ALA A 164 24.85 -26.25 17.66
N ALA A 165 26.06 -26.84 17.57
CA ALA A 165 26.27 -28.14 16.96
C ALA A 165 25.57 -29.28 17.74
N ASN A 166 25.66 -29.30 19.07
CA ASN A 166 25.02 -30.31 19.92
C ASN A 166 23.48 -30.25 19.85
N HIS A 167 22.92 -29.06 19.67
CA HIS A 167 21.48 -28.85 19.44
C HIS A 167 21.04 -29.20 18.01
N SER A 168 21.97 -29.61 17.14
CA SER A 168 21.75 -29.91 15.71
C SER A 168 21.28 -28.71 14.87
N TYR A 169 21.39 -27.47 15.37
CA TYR A 169 20.89 -26.28 14.67
C TYR A 169 21.63 -25.95 13.38
N PHE A 170 22.90 -26.34 13.26
CA PHE A 170 23.60 -26.28 11.98
C PHE A 170 23.15 -27.38 11.03
N ALA A 171 22.86 -28.58 11.56
CA ALA A 171 22.53 -29.75 10.75
C ALA A 171 21.09 -29.69 10.19
N ASP A 172 20.15 -29.10 10.91
CA ASP A 172 18.77 -28.91 10.47
C ASP A 172 18.53 -27.58 9.71
N GLY A 173 19.54 -26.72 9.65
CA GLY A 173 19.50 -25.43 8.95
C GLY A 173 18.81 -24.31 9.72
N THR A 174 18.49 -24.50 11.01
CA THR A 174 17.98 -23.44 11.91
C THR A 174 18.97 -22.28 11.98
N ILE A 175 20.27 -22.58 12.08
CA ILE A 175 21.36 -21.60 11.99
C ILE A 175 22.13 -21.87 10.71
N ALA A 176 22.15 -20.90 9.81
CA ALA A 176 22.75 -21.05 8.49
C ALA A 176 24.26 -20.79 8.48
N GLY A 177 24.74 -19.95 9.40
CA GLY A 177 26.12 -19.51 9.41
C GLY A 177 26.56 -18.89 10.73
N ILE A 178 27.81 -18.49 10.76
CA ILE A 178 28.43 -17.75 11.85
C ILE A 178 28.94 -16.38 11.40
N GLY A 179 28.95 -15.43 12.33
CA GLY A 179 29.47 -14.08 12.19
C GLY A 179 30.45 -13.69 13.31
N LEU A 180 31.03 -12.50 13.21
CA LEU A 180 31.93 -11.92 14.21
C LEU A 180 31.68 -10.41 14.24
N ASP A 181 31.38 -9.86 15.40
CA ASP A 181 30.98 -8.47 15.61
C ASP A 181 31.41 -7.98 17.00
N SER A 182 30.76 -6.92 17.52
CA SER A 182 31.19 -6.12 18.66
C SER A 182 32.45 -5.28 18.38
N ALA A 183 33.06 -4.71 19.42
CA ALA A 183 34.18 -3.79 19.33
C ALA A 183 35.33 -4.33 18.46
N GLU A 184 35.59 -3.69 17.32
CA GLU A 184 36.56 -4.19 16.33
C GLU A 184 38.01 -3.93 16.77
N VAL A 185 38.35 -2.68 17.10
CA VAL A 185 39.73 -2.27 17.35
C VAL A 185 40.29 -2.95 18.60
N GLY A 186 41.38 -3.70 18.42
CA GLY A 186 42.07 -4.43 19.50
C GLY A 186 41.74 -5.91 19.55
N PHE A 187 40.77 -6.38 18.77
CA PHE A 187 40.31 -7.77 18.75
C PHE A 187 40.40 -8.35 17.33
N PRO A 188 41.59 -8.57 16.76
CA PRO A 188 41.72 -8.85 15.33
C PRO A 188 41.14 -10.23 14.95
N PRO A 189 40.70 -10.42 13.68
CA PRO A 189 39.95 -11.61 13.27
C PRO A 189 40.67 -12.93 13.52
N GLU A 190 42.00 -12.98 13.38
CA GLU A 190 42.80 -14.21 13.52
C GLU A 190 42.68 -14.88 14.89
N LEU A 191 42.22 -14.17 15.94
CA LEU A 191 41.94 -14.76 17.25
C LEU A 191 40.85 -15.84 17.18
N PHE A 192 39.96 -15.76 16.20
CA PHE A 192 38.81 -16.65 16.02
C PHE A 192 39.05 -17.70 14.91
N ARG A 193 40.29 -17.85 14.42
CA ARG A 193 40.63 -18.78 13.32
C ARG A 193 40.12 -20.20 13.57
N ASP A 194 40.29 -20.72 14.79
CA ASP A 194 39.99 -22.12 15.08
C ASP A 194 38.48 -22.43 15.04
N VAL A 195 37.62 -21.53 15.54
CA VAL A 195 36.16 -21.73 15.48
C VAL A 195 35.63 -21.56 14.05
N TYR A 196 36.22 -20.65 13.26
CA TYR A 196 35.88 -20.50 11.84
C TYR A 196 36.37 -21.66 10.98
N ALA A 197 37.52 -22.26 11.31
CA ALA A 197 38.00 -23.48 10.68
C ALA A 197 37.03 -24.64 10.95
N GLN A 198 36.56 -24.79 12.19
CA GLN A 198 35.53 -25.78 12.54
C GLN A 198 34.22 -25.55 11.77
N ALA A 199 33.75 -24.31 11.68
CA ALA A 199 32.58 -23.96 10.88
C ALA A 199 32.75 -24.33 9.40
N LYS A 200 33.94 -24.08 8.84
CA LYS A 200 34.28 -24.47 7.46
C LYS A 200 34.27 -25.97 7.25
N GLU A 201 34.87 -26.73 8.16
CA GLU A 201 34.85 -28.19 8.12
C GLU A 201 33.43 -28.76 8.24
N ALA A 202 32.56 -28.09 9.00
CA ALA A 202 31.16 -28.45 9.18
C ALA A 202 30.25 -27.99 8.01
N GLY A 203 30.79 -27.27 7.01
CA GLY A 203 29.99 -26.72 5.90
C GLY A 203 29.08 -25.56 6.29
N VAL A 204 29.30 -24.95 7.47
CA VAL A 204 28.56 -23.80 7.98
C VAL A 204 29.09 -22.53 7.33
N HIS A 205 28.18 -21.67 6.85
CA HIS A 205 28.57 -20.42 6.19
C HIS A 205 29.25 -19.43 7.16
N ARG A 206 30.06 -18.51 6.61
CA ARG A 206 30.94 -17.63 7.41
C ARG A 206 30.93 -16.20 6.87
N THR A 207 30.64 -15.23 7.72
CA THR A 207 30.80 -13.79 7.49
C THR A 207 31.57 -13.16 8.66
N ALA A 208 32.01 -11.90 8.58
CA ALA A 208 32.63 -11.19 9.70
C ALA A 208 32.63 -9.67 9.48
N HIS A 209 32.42 -8.91 10.56
CA HIS A 209 32.68 -7.47 10.60
C HIS A 209 34.19 -7.23 10.48
N ALA A 210 34.56 -6.54 9.42
CA ALA A 210 35.95 -6.16 9.18
C ALA A 210 36.00 -4.84 8.39
N GLY A 211 36.85 -3.92 8.82
CA GLY A 211 37.05 -2.68 8.09
C GLY A 211 36.00 -1.61 8.34
N GLU A 212 35.34 -1.67 9.49
CA GLU A 212 34.45 -0.61 9.98
C GLU A 212 35.29 0.46 10.69
N GLU A 213 35.96 0.08 11.78
CA GLU A 213 36.97 0.87 12.49
C GLU A 213 38.39 0.31 12.25
N GLY A 214 38.53 -1.01 12.04
CA GLY A 214 39.77 -1.72 11.76
C GLY A 214 40.36 -1.40 10.38
N GLY A 215 41.67 -1.51 10.22
CA GLY A 215 42.34 -1.21 8.95
C GLY A 215 42.20 -2.32 7.89
N PRO A 216 42.78 -2.12 6.69
CA PRO A 216 42.87 -3.15 5.64
C PRO A 216 43.40 -4.53 6.08
N ASP A 217 44.21 -4.56 7.15
CA ASP A 217 44.73 -5.77 7.78
C ASP A 217 43.62 -6.63 8.40
N TYR A 218 42.55 -6.02 8.93
CA TYR A 218 41.39 -6.75 9.47
C TYR A 218 40.59 -7.42 8.34
N LEU A 219 40.40 -6.75 7.21
CA LEU A 219 39.73 -7.35 6.05
C LEU A 219 40.54 -8.53 5.50
N SER A 220 41.86 -8.36 5.39
CA SER A 220 42.77 -9.45 5.00
C SER A 220 42.71 -10.61 6.00
N GLY A 221 42.66 -10.30 7.30
CA GLY A 221 42.52 -11.27 8.37
C GLY A 221 41.22 -12.08 8.26
N ALA A 222 40.09 -11.43 7.99
CA ALA A 222 38.82 -12.11 7.78
C ALA A 222 38.84 -13.01 6.53
N LEU A 223 39.39 -12.53 5.41
CA LEU A 223 39.47 -13.31 4.18
C LEU A 223 40.40 -14.53 4.32
N ASP A 224 41.60 -14.32 4.86
CA ASP A 224 42.67 -15.32 4.85
C ASP A 224 42.61 -16.29 6.04
N ASN A 225 42.29 -15.77 7.23
CA ASN A 225 42.26 -16.59 8.45
C ASN A 225 40.87 -17.15 8.72
N LEU A 226 39.81 -16.37 8.50
CA LEU A 226 38.45 -16.79 8.79
C LEU A 226 37.74 -17.44 7.60
N ASN A 227 38.28 -17.30 6.38
CA ASN A 227 37.70 -17.88 5.16
C ASN A 227 36.24 -17.46 4.96
N VAL A 228 35.95 -16.18 5.17
CA VAL A 228 34.60 -15.64 5.02
C VAL A 228 34.15 -15.61 3.56
N GLU A 229 32.84 -15.73 3.37
CA GLU A 229 32.19 -15.74 2.06
C GLU A 229 31.85 -14.32 1.60
N ARG A 230 31.55 -13.43 2.56
CA ARG A 230 31.37 -11.98 2.40
C ARG A 230 31.94 -11.23 3.62
N ILE A 231 32.10 -9.92 3.51
CA ILE A 231 32.62 -9.05 4.58
C ILE A 231 31.52 -8.08 5.01
N ASP A 232 31.37 -7.91 6.32
CA ASP A 232 30.44 -6.96 6.91
C ASP A 232 31.12 -5.59 7.11
N HIS A 233 30.47 -4.54 6.62
CA HIS A 233 31.04 -3.21 6.34
C HIS A 233 32.15 -3.19 5.28
N GLY A 234 33.42 -3.31 5.66
CA GLY A 234 34.55 -3.20 4.73
C GLY A 234 34.78 -1.80 4.14
N VAL A 235 34.29 -0.73 4.77
CA VAL A 235 34.43 0.65 4.25
C VAL A 235 35.90 1.06 4.11
N ARG A 236 36.77 0.59 5.02
CA ARG A 236 38.21 0.89 5.00
C ARG A 236 39.00 0.10 3.93
N LEU A 237 38.34 -0.76 3.14
CA LEU A 237 38.96 -1.39 1.95
C LEU A 237 39.53 -0.34 0.97
N ALA A 238 38.90 0.84 0.90
CA ALA A 238 39.31 1.91 0.00
C ALA A 238 40.71 2.50 0.30
N GLU A 239 41.33 2.11 1.41
CA GLU A 239 42.69 2.51 1.80
C GLU A 239 43.78 1.61 1.20
N ASP A 240 43.42 0.43 0.68
CA ASP A 240 44.36 -0.53 0.07
C ASP A 240 43.89 -0.95 -1.34
N ALA A 241 44.57 -0.41 -2.35
CA ALA A 241 44.23 -0.64 -3.75
C ALA A 241 44.48 -2.09 -4.21
N GLU A 242 45.48 -2.78 -3.67
CA GLU A 242 45.78 -4.16 -4.06
C GLU A 242 44.75 -5.11 -3.43
N LEU A 243 44.40 -4.88 -2.17
CA LEU A 243 43.34 -5.64 -1.51
C LEU A 243 41.97 -5.38 -2.17
N MET A 244 41.65 -4.14 -2.52
CA MET A 244 40.42 -3.81 -3.24
C MET A 244 40.33 -4.53 -4.59
N LYS A 245 41.43 -4.58 -5.34
CA LYS A 245 41.52 -5.34 -6.60
C LYS A 245 41.31 -6.85 -6.38
N ARG A 246 41.88 -7.40 -5.31
CA ARG A 246 41.65 -8.81 -4.92
C ARG A 246 40.18 -9.06 -4.62
N VAL A 247 39.55 -8.26 -3.75
CA VAL A 247 38.13 -8.36 -3.37
C VAL A 247 37.22 -8.31 -4.61
N ALA A 248 37.47 -7.36 -5.52
CA ALA A 248 36.73 -7.25 -6.78
C ALA A 248 36.90 -8.49 -7.68
N THR A 249 38.14 -8.99 -7.81
CA THR A 249 38.45 -10.16 -8.66
C THR A 249 37.80 -11.43 -8.12
N GLU A 250 37.84 -11.63 -6.80
CA GLU A 250 37.22 -12.76 -6.11
C GLU A 250 35.70 -12.60 -5.95
N LYS A 251 35.14 -11.43 -6.33
CA LYS A 251 33.72 -11.06 -6.18
C LYS A 251 33.21 -11.22 -4.74
N LYS A 252 34.05 -10.89 -3.76
CA LYS A 252 33.65 -10.84 -2.36
C LYS A 252 32.68 -9.68 -2.16
N LEU A 253 31.51 -9.97 -1.61
CA LEU A 253 30.48 -8.97 -1.33
C LEU A 253 30.84 -8.18 -0.05
N LEU A 254 30.62 -6.87 -0.07
CA LEU A 254 30.61 -6.03 1.13
C LEU A 254 29.17 -5.64 1.50
N THR A 255 28.77 -5.88 2.75
CA THR A 255 27.46 -5.49 3.28
C THR A 255 27.57 -4.12 3.97
N LEU A 256 27.35 -3.03 3.21
CA LEU A 256 27.52 -1.66 3.70
C LEU A 256 26.32 -1.22 4.55
N CYS A 257 26.56 -0.38 5.56
CA CYS A 257 25.54 0.12 6.48
C CYS A 257 25.62 1.67 6.57
N PRO A 258 25.09 2.40 5.56
CA PRO A 258 25.35 3.82 5.39
C PRO A 258 24.98 4.72 6.58
N ILE A 259 23.79 4.53 7.16
CA ILE A 259 23.33 5.33 8.30
C ILE A 259 24.10 4.94 9.57
N SER A 260 24.36 3.64 9.77
CA SER A 260 25.19 3.13 10.88
C SER A 260 26.55 3.82 10.90
N ASN A 261 27.29 3.82 9.78
CA ASN A 261 28.63 4.42 9.72
C ASN A 261 28.63 5.93 10.00
N VAL A 262 27.52 6.65 9.74
CA VAL A 262 27.36 8.05 10.16
C VAL A 262 27.09 8.15 11.66
N LYS A 263 26.13 7.37 12.17
CA LYS A 263 25.72 7.40 13.59
C LYS A 263 26.88 7.01 14.51
N LEU A 264 27.69 6.03 14.10
CA LEU A 264 28.86 5.54 14.83
C LEU A 264 30.12 6.39 14.63
N GLN A 265 30.05 7.49 13.89
CA GLN A 265 31.15 8.44 13.65
C GLN A 265 32.33 7.87 12.83
N VAL A 266 32.14 6.76 12.12
CA VAL A 266 33.09 6.21 11.14
C VAL A 266 33.30 7.20 9.99
N VAL A 267 32.20 7.82 9.55
CA VAL A 267 32.17 8.96 8.62
C VAL A 267 31.26 10.07 9.17
N LYS A 268 31.39 11.31 8.66
CA LYS A 268 30.52 12.42 9.08
C LYS A 268 29.24 12.55 8.28
N ALA A 269 29.22 12.05 7.05
CA ALA A 269 28.05 12.03 6.20
C ALA A 269 28.09 10.83 5.27
N VAL A 270 26.93 10.38 4.80
CA VAL A 270 26.83 9.25 3.85
C VAL A 270 27.67 9.52 2.59
N SER A 271 27.76 10.76 2.13
CA SER A 271 28.58 11.18 0.98
C SER A 271 30.09 10.95 1.13
N GLU A 272 30.60 10.70 2.34
CA GLU A 272 32.01 10.40 2.58
C GLU A 272 32.34 8.90 2.42
N LEU A 273 31.32 8.05 2.29
CA LEU A 273 31.52 6.61 2.07
C LEU A 273 32.16 6.34 0.69
N PRO A 274 33.03 5.33 0.57
CA PRO A 274 33.73 5.01 -0.67
C PRO A 274 32.87 4.27 -1.72
N ILE A 275 31.55 4.47 -1.74
CA ILE A 275 30.60 3.78 -2.64
C ILE A 275 31.02 3.92 -4.10
N ARG A 276 31.30 5.14 -4.57
CA ARG A 276 31.74 5.37 -5.96
C ARG A 276 33.05 4.65 -6.28
N LYS A 277 34.03 4.65 -5.36
CA LYS A 277 35.31 3.95 -5.53
C LYS A 277 35.09 2.44 -5.69
N PHE A 278 34.19 1.87 -4.89
CA PHE A 278 33.86 0.45 -4.96
C PHE A 278 33.18 0.08 -6.28
N LEU A 279 32.17 0.85 -6.70
CA LEU A 279 31.48 0.64 -7.97
C LEU A 279 32.46 0.75 -9.16
N ASP A 280 33.33 1.76 -9.18
CA ASP A 280 34.33 1.97 -10.23
C ASP A 280 35.40 0.86 -10.27
N ALA A 281 35.75 0.30 -9.11
CA ALA A 281 36.69 -0.82 -9.00
C ALA A 281 36.04 -2.20 -9.27
N GLY A 282 34.72 -2.26 -9.47
CA GLY A 282 33.98 -3.50 -9.68
C GLY A 282 33.77 -4.34 -8.41
N VAL A 283 33.94 -3.75 -7.23
CA VAL A 283 33.64 -4.39 -5.95
C VAL A 283 32.14 -4.60 -5.82
N GLN A 284 31.72 -5.79 -5.43
CA GLN A 284 30.31 -6.10 -5.18
C GLN A 284 29.92 -5.50 -3.83
N ILE A 285 28.88 -4.69 -3.79
CA ILE A 285 28.36 -4.05 -2.57
C ILE A 285 26.84 -4.19 -2.50
N CYS A 286 26.30 -4.27 -1.28
CA CYS A 286 24.88 -4.07 -0.99
C CYS A 286 24.70 -3.13 0.21
N PHE A 287 23.47 -2.67 0.44
CA PHE A 287 23.12 -1.74 1.52
C PHE A 287 22.17 -2.39 2.50
N ASN A 288 22.41 -2.17 3.80
CA ASN A 288 21.70 -2.81 4.90
C ASN A 288 21.49 -1.81 6.03
N SER A 289 20.62 -2.14 6.98
CA SER A 289 20.25 -1.23 8.06
C SER A 289 20.99 -1.43 9.39
N ASP A 290 21.65 -2.56 9.58
CA ASP A 290 22.47 -2.85 10.78
C ASP A 290 21.61 -2.89 12.05
N ASP A 291 21.60 -1.81 12.86
CA ASP A 291 20.76 -1.62 14.04
C ASP A 291 19.69 -0.52 13.81
N PRO A 292 18.65 -0.78 12.99
CA PRO A 292 17.77 0.26 12.48
C PRO A 292 17.02 1.05 13.56
N ALA A 293 16.67 0.41 14.68
CA ALA A 293 15.96 1.07 15.77
C ALA A 293 16.86 2.04 16.56
N TYR A 294 18.17 1.78 16.61
CA TYR A 294 19.15 2.65 17.25
C TYR A 294 19.59 3.76 16.30
N PHE A 295 19.68 3.49 15.00
CA PHE A 295 20.19 4.46 14.03
C PHE A 295 19.09 5.34 13.41
N GLY A 296 17.82 4.99 13.61
CA GLY A 296 16.68 5.77 13.12
C GLY A 296 16.47 5.66 11.62
N GLY A 297 16.79 4.50 11.02
CA GLY A 297 16.64 4.26 9.60
C GLY A 297 16.69 2.77 9.25
N TYR A 298 15.59 2.26 8.68
CA TYR A 298 15.48 0.89 8.21
C TYR A 298 16.05 0.75 6.79
N LEU A 299 15.83 -0.40 6.16
CA LEU A 299 16.45 -0.76 4.89
C LEU A 299 16.17 0.26 3.78
N LEU A 300 14.91 0.70 3.62
CA LEU A 300 14.58 1.72 2.61
C LEU A 300 15.22 3.08 2.92
N ASP A 301 15.34 3.45 4.20
CA ASP A 301 15.97 4.70 4.61
C ASP A 301 17.46 4.73 4.22
N ASN A 302 18.17 3.60 4.35
CA ASN A 302 19.56 3.49 3.90
C ASN A 302 19.70 3.63 2.39
N PHE A 303 18.79 3.02 1.61
CA PHE A 303 18.76 3.19 0.15
C PHE A 303 18.52 4.66 -0.23
N CYS A 304 17.57 5.31 0.46
CA CYS A 304 17.25 6.71 0.27
C CYS A 304 18.43 7.63 0.60
N ALA A 305 19.14 7.38 1.71
CA ALA A 305 20.29 8.19 2.11
C ALA A 305 21.46 8.07 1.13
N VAL A 306 21.70 6.88 0.58
CA VAL A 306 22.71 6.66 -0.47
C VAL A 306 22.31 7.36 -1.77
N GLU A 307 21.03 7.28 -2.16
CA GLU A 307 20.54 7.97 -3.36
C GLU A 307 20.70 9.48 -3.26
N GLU A 308 20.38 10.08 -2.11
CA GLU A 308 20.56 11.52 -1.88
C GLU A 308 22.03 11.94 -1.91
N ALA A 309 22.94 11.08 -1.45
CA ALA A 309 24.36 11.38 -1.37
C ALA A 309 25.11 11.14 -2.70
N PHE A 310 24.73 10.11 -3.47
CA PHE A 310 25.49 9.64 -4.63
C PHE A 310 24.74 9.68 -5.97
N GLY A 311 23.40 9.76 -5.96
CA GLY A 311 22.58 9.79 -7.18
C GLY A 311 22.87 8.64 -8.13
N LEU A 312 22.84 7.40 -7.61
CA LEU A 312 23.20 6.21 -8.38
C LEU A 312 22.22 6.01 -9.55
N SER A 313 22.70 5.47 -10.66
CA SER A 313 21.81 5.13 -11.77
C SER A 313 20.90 3.95 -11.39
N ILE A 314 19.81 3.76 -12.14
CA ILE A 314 18.91 2.63 -11.93
C ILE A 314 19.65 1.30 -12.15
N GLU A 315 20.59 1.25 -13.11
CA GLU A 315 21.46 0.10 -13.36
C GLU A 315 22.39 -0.19 -12.18
N GLU A 316 22.92 0.84 -11.53
CA GLU A 316 23.76 0.69 -10.35
C GLU A 316 22.93 0.18 -9.16
N TRP A 317 21.74 0.72 -8.95
CA TRP A 317 20.79 0.21 -7.95
C TRP A 317 20.42 -1.25 -8.19
N LYS A 318 20.11 -1.62 -9.45
CA LYS A 318 19.88 -3.02 -9.83
C LYS A 318 21.11 -3.88 -9.56
N GLY A 319 22.29 -3.41 -9.93
CA GLY A 319 23.55 -4.12 -9.70
C GLY A 319 23.79 -4.44 -8.23
N THR A 320 23.58 -3.46 -7.34
CA THR A 320 23.73 -3.67 -5.89
C THR A 320 22.66 -4.62 -5.32
N ALA A 321 21.41 -4.54 -5.80
CA ALA A 321 20.35 -5.45 -5.39
C ALA A 321 20.62 -6.90 -5.86
N GLU A 322 21.07 -7.10 -7.10
CA GLU A 322 21.49 -8.41 -7.59
C GLU A 322 22.70 -8.96 -6.84
N ALA A 323 23.68 -8.11 -6.52
CA ALA A 323 24.84 -8.50 -5.73
C ALA A 323 24.41 -9.02 -4.35
N ALA A 324 23.43 -8.38 -3.71
CA ALA A 324 22.83 -8.86 -2.46
C ALA A 324 22.20 -10.25 -2.64
N VAL A 325 21.41 -10.46 -3.69
CA VAL A 325 20.80 -11.78 -3.95
C VAL A 325 21.86 -12.86 -4.17
N ARG A 326 22.89 -12.57 -4.96
CA ARG A 326 23.97 -13.54 -5.26
C ARG A 326 24.84 -13.84 -4.06
N GLY A 327 25.09 -12.86 -3.20
CA GLY A 327 25.85 -13.02 -1.95
C GLY A 327 25.03 -13.55 -0.77
N SER A 328 23.73 -13.76 -0.96
CA SER A 328 22.87 -14.40 0.03
C SER A 328 23.11 -15.92 0.13
N TRP A 329 22.82 -16.46 1.30
CA TRP A 329 22.73 -17.88 1.62
C TRP A 329 21.29 -18.42 1.45
N ALA A 330 20.44 -17.71 0.70
CA ALA A 330 19.21 -18.26 0.17
C ALA A 330 19.50 -19.47 -0.74
N ASP A 331 18.51 -20.36 -0.88
CA ASP A 331 18.55 -21.42 -1.88
C ASP A 331 18.45 -20.86 -3.31
N GLU A 332 19.02 -21.60 -4.27
CA GLU A 332 19.15 -21.11 -5.66
C GLU A 332 17.78 -20.84 -6.30
N GLU A 333 16.75 -21.64 -6.01
CA GLU A 333 15.39 -21.38 -6.48
C GLU A 333 14.87 -20.02 -6.00
N ARG A 334 15.09 -19.69 -4.72
CA ARG A 334 14.68 -18.39 -4.17
C ARG A 334 15.51 -17.25 -4.75
N LYS A 335 16.81 -17.45 -4.99
CA LYS A 335 17.64 -16.45 -5.67
C LYS A 335 17.12 -16.16 -7.08
N GLU A 336 16.80 -17.19 -7.86
CA GLU A 336 16.23 -17.04 -9.20
C GLU A 336 14.89 -16.31 -9.18
N GLU A 337 14.03 -16.62 -8.20
CA GLU A 337 12.77 -15.91 -7.98
C GLU A 337 12.99 -14.42 -7.70
N ILE A 338 13.88 -14.08 -6.76
CA ILE A 338 14.13 -12.69 -6.38
C ILE A 338 14.80 -11.93 -7.53
N LEU A 339 15.79 -12.51 -8.21
CA LEU A 339 16.40 -11.91 -9.40
C LEU A 339 15.35 -11.61 -10.48
N SER A 340 14.40 -12.52 -10.69
CA SER A 340 13.29 -12.30 -11.63
C SER A 340 12.39 -11.14 -11.19
N GLN A 341 12.10 -11.01 -9.89
CA GLN A 341 11.33 -9.87 -9.37
C GLN A 341 12.08 -8.54 -9.53
N ILE A 342 13.40 -8.53 -9.30
CA ILE A 342 14.26 -7.36 -9.54
C ILE A 342 14.25 -7.00 -11.02
N GLU A 343 14.37 -7.97 -11.92
CA GLU A 343 14.31 -7.75 -13.37
C GLU A 343 12.96 -7.15 -13.81
N VAL A 344 11.84 -7.68 -13.29
CA VAL A 344 10.51 -7.13 -13.58
C VAL A 344 10.39 -5.71 -13.06
N ASN A 345 10.80 -5.44 -11.82
CA ASN A 345 10.75 -4.10 -11.24
C ASN A 345 11.64 -3.11 -12.02
N PHE A 346 12.86 -3.54 -12.38
CA PHE A 346 13.78 -2.76 -13.17
C PHE A 346 13.22 -2.47 -14.57
N ALA A 347 12.64 -3.48 -15.23
CA ALA A 347 12.01 -3.32 -16.54
C ALA A 347 10.78 -2.38 -16.48
N MET A 348 10.08 -2.32 -15.35
CA MET A 348 8.99 -1.37 -15.12
C MET A 348 9.49 0.07 -14.88
N ASN A 349 10.68 0.25 -14.29
CA ASN A 349 11.18 1.55 -13.83
C ASN A 349 12.30 2.19 -14.68
N THR A 350 13.07 1.42 -15.46
CA THR A 350 14.04 1.93 -16.47
C THR A 350 13.40 2.48 -17.73
N ILE A 351 12.07 2.49 -17.75
CA ILE A 351 11.22 3.19 -18.71
C ILE A 351 11.42 4.73 -18.66
N ARG A 352 12.30 5.26 -17.80
CA ARG A 352 12.72 6.66 -17.79
C ARG A 352 14.24 6.82 -17.57
N PRO A 353 14.97 7.35 -18.56
CA PRO A 353 15.95 8.38 -18.26
C PRO A 353 15.81 9.62 -19.16
N SER A 354 16.08 10.78 -18.58
CA SER A 354 16.27 12.06 -19.26
C SER A 354 17.74 12.23 -19.68
N ILE A 355 18.04 12.31 -20.98
CA ILE A 355 19.29 12.90 -21.53
C ILE A 355 18.95 13.71 -22.82
N PRO A 356 19.84 14.60 -23.31
CA PRO A 356 19.54 15.96 -23.74
C PRO A 356 19.04 16.01 -25.20
N ARG A 357 18.58 17.20 -25.59
CA ARG A 357 18.00 17.60 -26.90
C ARG A 357 18.77 17.10 -28.15
N PHE A 358 18.68 15.82 -28.54
CA PHE A 358 18.91 15.34 -29.91
C PHE A 358 18.30 13.94 -30.12
N SER A 359 17.01 13.82 -30.49
CA SER A 359 16.49 12.76 -31.40
C SER A 359 14.95 12.79 -31.54
N ALA A 360 14.41 13.74 -32.31
CA ALA A 360 13.02 13.65 -32.77
C ALA A 360 12.71 12.38 -33.60
N LEU A 361 13.73 11.58 -33.93
CA LEU A 361 13.68 10.40 -34.80
C LEU A 361 13.41 9.07 -34.07
N LEU A 362 13.50 9.00 -32.73
CA LEU A 362 13.41 7.73 -31.97
C LEU A 362 12.25 7.66 -30.95
N ARG A 363 11.30 8.59 -31.01
CA ARG A 363 10.08 8.54 -30.19
C ARG A 363 9.21 7.35 -30.60
N LYS A 364 8.50 6.75 -29.62
CA LYS A 364 7.43 5.77 -29.89
C LYS A 364 6.47 6.36 -30.91
N LYS A 365 6.32 5.69 -32.05
CA LYS A 365 5.39 6.14 -33.09
C LYS A 365 4.00 5.61 -32.77
N PRO A 366 2.94 6.39 -33.07
CA PRO A 366 1.58 5.87 -33.04
C PRO A 366 1.49 4.66 -33.98
N PHE A 367 0.95 3.55 -33.51
CA PHE A 367 0.68 2.41 -34.38
C PHE A 367 -0.58 2.71 -35.21
N SER A 368 -0.67 2.12 -36.41
CA SER A 368 -1.90 2.23 -37.22
C SER A 368 -2.99 1.38 -36.60
N VAL A 369 -4.04 2.01 -36.08
CA VAL A 369 -5.26 1.28 -35.72
C VAL A 369 -5.96 0.83 -37.01
N PRO A 370 -6.44 -0.42 -37.10
CA PRO A 370 -7.18 -0.86 -38.28
C PRO A 370 -8.41 0.01 -38.52
N SER A 371 -8.75 0.23 -39.81
CA SER A 371 -9.99 0.91 -40.14
C SER A 371 -11.17 0.17 -39.51
N PRO A 372 -12.07 0.86 -38.80
CA PRO A 372 -13.28 0.22 -38.33
C PRO A 372 -14.12 -0.25 -39.53
N GLY A 373 -14.94 -1.28 -39.31
CA GLY A 373 -15.84 -1.84 -40.33
C GLY A 373 -16.94 -0.86 -40.79
N PRO A 374 -17.99 -1.32 -41.50
CA PRO A 374 -19.10 -0.43 -41.85
C PRO A 374 -19.77 0.13 -40.58
N PRO A 375 -20.26 1.39 -40.59
CA PRO A 375 -20.93 1.99 -39.45
C PRO A 375 -22.24 1.26 -39.13
N LEU A 376 -22.61 1.24 -37.86
CA LEU A 376 -23.90 0.74 -37.39
C LEU A 376 -25.04 1.61 -37.97
N PRO A 377 -26.25 1.04 -38.14
CA PRO A 377 -27.42 1.78 -38.59
C PRO A 377 -27.72 3.02 -37.72
N PRO A 378 -28.10 4.18 -38.31
CA PRO A 378 -28.32 5.42 -37.56
C PRO A 378 -29.36 5.33 -36.43
N GLY A 379 -30.35 4.44 -36.55
CA GLY A 379 -31.41 4.25 -35.56
C GLY A 379 -31.01 3.50 -34.29
N ILE A 380 -29.79 2.97 -34.20
CA ILE A 380 -29.27 2.32 -32.99
C ILE A 380 -28.61 3.39 -32.13
N LEU A 381 -29.09 3.58 -30.90
CA LEU A 381 -28.40 4.42 -29.91
C LEU A 381 -27.17 3.68 -29.38
N VAL A 382 -26.02 4.36 -29.33
CA VAL A 382 -24.75 3.80 -28.87
C VAL A 382 -24.30 4.58 -27.64
N ASP A 383 -24.04 3.87 -26.54
CA ASP A 383 -23.43 4.40 -25.33
C ASP A 383 -24.01 5.76 -24.87
N GLU A 384 -23.24 6.85 -24.93
CA GLU A 384 -23.64 8.20 -24.49
C GLU A 384 -24.95 8.68 -25.09
N GLU A 385 -25.33 8.24 -26.30
CA GLU A 385 -26.59 8.60 -26.93
C GLU A 385 -27.83 7.98 -26.25
N ILE A 386 -27.63 6.98 -25.40
CA ILE A 386 -28.69 6.39 -24.57
C ILE A 386 -29.10 7.40 -23.48
N SER A 387 -28.22 8.33 -23.11
CA SER A 387 -28.52 9.35 -22.12
C SER A 387 -29.55 10.35 -22.65
N PRO A 388 -30.63 10.63 -21.92
CA PRO A 388 -31.65 11.62 -22.34
C PRO A 388 -31.11 13.05 -22.39
N VAL A 389 -29.99 13.32 -21.71
CA VAL A 389 -29.31 14.63 -21.68
C VAL A 389 -28.10 14.68 -22.62
N TYR A 390 -27.94 13.70 -23.51
CA TYR A 390 -26.87 13.69 -24.50
C TYR A 390 -26.99 14.88 -25.46
N ASP A 391 -25.93 15.66 -25.53
CA ASP A 391 -25.69 16.60 -26.62
C ASP A 391 -24.26 16.42 -27.11
N SER A 392 -24.14 16.00 -28.38
CA SER A 392 -22.87 15.77 -29.06
C SER A 392 -21.88 16.94 -28.93
N LYS A 393 -22.35 18.19 -28.75
CA LYS A 393 -21.49 19.37 -28.59
C LYS A 393 -20.60 19.30 -27.35
N TYR A 394 -21.10 18.67 -26.30
CA TYR A 394 -20.41 18.64 -25.01
C TYR A 394 -19.37 17.53 -24.89
N PHE A 395 -19.47 16.49 -25.71
CA PHE A 395 -18.54 15.35 -25.68
C PHE A 395 -17.34 15.62 -26.58
N TYR A 396 -16.17 15.08 -26.23
CA TYR A 396 -15.00 15.09 -27.13
C TYR A 396 -15.13 13.96 -28.16
N PRO A 397 -14.96 14.21 -29.48
CA PRO A 397 -15.12 13.18 -30.53
C PRO A 397 -13.86 12.30 -30.68
N ALA A 398 -13.45 11.63 -29.60
CA ALA A 398 -12.25 10.79 -29.58
C ALA A 398 -12.35 9.65 -30.62
N LYS A 399 -11.21 9.35 -31.26
CA LYS A 399 -11.09 8.28 -32.25
C LYS A 399 -10.01 7.27 -31.88
N PRO A 400 -10.21 5.97 -32.15
CA PRO A 400 -9.12 5.00 -32.09
C PRO A 400 -7.94 5.44 -32.95
N GLY A 401 -6.76 5.49 -32.35
CA GLY A 401 -5.50 5.86 -32.96
C GLY A 401 -5.17 7.34 -32.85
N GLU A 402 -6.10 8.17 -32.39
CA GLU A 402 -5.87 9.58 -32.09
C GLU A 402 -4.86 9.74 -30.96
N VAL A 403 -3.95 10.71 -31.12
CA VAL A 403 -2.93 11.03 -30.11
C VAL A 403 -3.31 12.34 -29.43
N LEU A 404 -3.54 12.27 -28.12
CA LEU A 404 -3.89 13.40 -27.27
C LEU A 404 -2.64 13.87 -26.51
N ALA A 405 -2.49 15.19 -26.35
CA ALA A 405 -1.33 15.83 -25.69
C ALA A 405 0.05 15.34 -26.17
N ASP A 406 0.17 15.01 -27.47
CA ASP A 406 1.38 14.44 -28.09
C ASP A 406 1.94 13.19 -27.39
N ARG A 407 1.11 12.52 -26.58
CA ARG A 407 1.55 11.46 -25.66
C ARG A 407 0.60 10.28 -25.60
N TYR A 408 -0.71 10.49 -25.53
CA TYR A 408 -1.62 9.40 -25.24
C TYR A 408 -2.37 8.97 -26.50
N GLN A 409 -2.06 7.79 -27.02
CA GLN A 409 -2.75 7.25 -28.18
C GLN A 409 -3.99 6.45 -27.74
N ALA A 410 -5.18 6.99 -27.98
CA ALA A 410 -6.45 6.32 -27.67
C ALA A 410 -6.58 5.02 -28.46
N LEU A 411 -6.99 3.92 -27.81
CA LEU A 411 -7.10 2.60 -28.43
C LEU A 411 -8.56 2.15 -28.51
N VAL A 412 -9.20 2.07 -27.35
CA VAL A 412 -10.49 1.44 -27.17
C VAL A 412 -11.25 2.17 -26.08
N LYS A 413 -12.50 2.50 -26.36
CA LYS A 413 -13.42 3.06 -25.39
C LYS A 413 -13.89 1.94 -24.46
N VAL A 414 -13.75 2.12 -23.17
CA VAL A 414 -14.08 1.11 -22.15
C VAL A 414 -15.18 1.55 -21.21
N GLY A 415 -15.52 2.84 -21.19
CA GLY A 415 -16.60 3.38 -20.36
C GLY A 415 -17.14 4.69 -20.89
N TRP A 416 -18.30 5.08 -20.37
CA TRP A 416 -18.98 6.33 -20.67
C TRP A 416 -19.95 6.67 -19.54
N GLY A 417 -20.29 7.95 -19.43
CA GLY A 417 -21.28 8.46 -18.50
C GLY A 417 -21.93 9.74 -19.02
N VAL A 418 -22.72 10.40 -18.18
CA VAL A 418 -23.40 11.65 -18.53
C VAL A 418 -22.42 12.79 -18.82
N SER A 419 -21.26 12.79 -18.18
CA SER A 419 -20.30 13.90 -18.17
C SER A 419 -18.92 13.55 -18.76
N SER A 420 -18.68 12.31 -19.19
CA SER A 420 -17.36 11.90 -19.70
C SER A 420 -17.39 10.60 -20.51
N THR A 421 -16.30 10.36 -21.25
CA THR A 421 -15.99 9.03 -21.81
C THR A 421 -14.66 8.52 -21.28
N VAL A 422 -14.48 7.20 -21.20
CA VAL A 422 -13.26 6.57 -20.71
C VAL A 422 -12.65 5.68 -21.77
N TRP A 423 -11.37 5.91 -22.06
CA TRP A 423 -10.61 5.23 -23.10
C TRP A 423 -9.35 4.60 -22.55
N LEU A 424 -9.05 3.34 -22.91
CA LEU A 424 -7.70 2.85 -22.75
C LEU A 424 -6.81 3.49 -23.82
N ALA A 425 -5.68 4.00 -23.39
CA ALA A 425 -4.69 4.64 -24.23
C ALA A 425 -3.31 4.07 -24.00
N ARG A 426 -2.49 4.04 -25.06
CA ARG A 426 -1.05 3.86 -24.92
C ARG A 426 -0.42 5.17 -24.48
N ASP A 427 0.42 5.10 -23.47
CA ASP A 427 1.36 6.16 -23.15
C ASP A 427 2.58 6.08 -24.10
N LEU A 428 2.68 7.04 -25.02
CA LEU A 428 3.78 7.19 -25.97
C LEU A 428 4.99 7.89 -25.34
N GLN A 429 4.96 8.25 -24.05
CA GLN A 429 6.13 8.71 -23.34
C GLN A 429 7.23 7.63 -23.36
N GLY A 430 8.46 8.07 -23.59
CA GLY A 430 9.64 7.20 -23.66
C GLY A 430 10.08 6.84 -25.09
N HIS A 431 11.13 6.03 -25.16
CA HIS A 431 11.79 5.60 -26.39
C HIS A 431 11.14 4.34 -26.99
N ILE A 432 11.40 3.99 -28.25
CA ILE A 432 10.83 2.77 -28.86
C ILE A 432 11.18 1.48 -28.10
N ASP A 433 12.27 1.49 -27.33
CA ASP A 433 12.81 0.35 -26.57
C ASP A 433 12.20 0.19 -25.16
N VAL A 434 11.24 1.04 -24.81
CA VAL A 434 10.54 1.07 -23.53
C VAL A 434 9.20 0.34 -23.69
N PRO A 435 8.85 -0.65 -22.83
CA PRO A 435 7.53 -1.28 -22.85
C PRO A 435 6.38 -0.25 -22.85
N GLU A 436 5.32 -0.52 -23.60
CA GLU A 436 4.20 0.40 -23.75
C GLU A 436 3.35 0.38 -22.48
N GLY A 437 3.25 1.52 -21.78
CA GLY A 437 2.31 1.69 -20.68
C GLY A 437 0.89 1.85 -21.22
N ILE A 438 -0.07 1.16 -20.60
CA ILE A 438 -1.50 1.38 -20.85
C ILE A 438 -2.06 2.18 -19.69
N VAL A 439 -2.83 3.22 -20.02
CA VAL A 439 -3.52 4.08 -19.06
C VAL A 439 -5.00 4.17 -19.42
N ALA A 440 -5.83 4.57 -18.46
CA ALA A 440 -7.21 4.96 -18.72
C ALA A 440 -7.31 6.49 -18.79
N LEU A 441 -7.82 7.02 -19.90
CA LEU A 441 -8.12 8.44 -20.10
C LEU A 441 -9.60 8.68 -19.87
N LYS A 442 -9.95 9.44 -18.83
CA LYS A 442 -11.29 10.00 -18.64
C LYS A 442 -11.31 11.36 -19.32
N ILE A 443 -12.06 11.49 -20.41
CA ILE A 443 -12.24 12.74 -21.15
C ILE A 443 -13.56 13.34 -20.72
N ALA A 444 -13.51 14.41 -19.95
CA ALA A 444 -14.67 15.12 -19.43
C ALA A 444 -15.31 16.00 -20.52
N ASN A 445 -16.61 16.20 -20.40
CA ASN A 445 -17.35 17.09 -21.26
C ASN A 445 -16.92 18.55 -21.04
N ASN A 446 -16.93 19.37 -22.10
CA ASN A 446 -16.49 20.76 -22.02
C ASN A 446 -17.42 21.69 -21.19
N ASN A 447 -18.61 21.20 -20.82
CA ASN A 447 -19.56 21.89 -19.95
C ASN A 447 -19.56 21.32 -18.52
N ALA A 448 -18.74 20.31 -18.24
CA ALA A 448 -18.62 19.72 -16.91
C ALA A 448 -17.67 20.57 -16.07
N SER A 449 -18.21 21.31 -15.10
CA SER A 449 -17.42 22.06 -14.11
C SER A 449 -16.71 21.15 -13.09
N SER A 450 -17.04 19.86 -13.05
CA SER A 450 -16.58 18.91 -12.02
C SER A 450 -15.16 18.38 -12.25
N ALA A 451 -14.61 18.48 -13.46
CA ALA A 451 -13.30 17.87 -13.75
C ALA A 451 -12.13 18.54 -13.03
N GLY A 452 -12.17 19.88 -12.88
CA GLY A 452 -11.20 20.62 -12.08
C GLY A 452 -11.29 20.27 -10.60
N HIS A 453 -12.52 20.23 -10.08
CA HIS A 453 -12.79 19.80 -8.70
C HIS A 453 -12.30 18.37 -8.41
N GLU A 454 -12.57 17.42 -9.31
CA GLU A 454 -12.08 16.03 -9.19
C GLU A 454 -10.55 15.98 -9.12
N CYS A 455 -9.87 16.75 -9.97
CA CYS A 455 -8.41 16.83 -9.99
C CYS A 455 -7.85 17.38 -8.67
N GLU A 456 -8.43 18.46 -8.15
CA GLU A 456 -8.01 19.09 -6.88
C GLU A 456 -8.19 18.14 -5.69
N VAL A 457 -9.35 17.46 -5.60
CA VAL A 457 -9.61 16.48 -4.54
C VAL A 457 -8.67 15.28 -4.65
N GLU A 458 -8.43 14.74 -5.85
CA GLU A 458 -7.52 13.61 -6.04
C GLU A 458 -6.06 13.99 -5.77
N GLU A 459 -5.62 15.21 -6.10
CA GLU A 459 -4.29 15.73 -5.76
C GLU A 459 -4.13 15.78 -4.23
N HIS A 460 -5.09 16.37 -3.52
CA HIS A 460 -5.11 16.39 -2.05
C HIS A 460 -5.01 14.98 -1.46
N ILE A 461 -5.87 14.05 -1.90
CA ILE A 461 -5.85 12.64 -1.47
C ILE A 461 -4.49 11.98 -1.73
N SER A 462 -3.83 12.30 -2.86
CA SER A 462 -2.56 11.68 -3.24
C SER A 462 -1.37 12.13 -2.37
N THR A 463 -1.46 13.33 -1.80
CA THR A 463 -0.41 14.03 -1.03
C THR A 463 -0.57 14.00 0.48
N ALA A 464 -1.69 13.48 1.01
CA ALA A 464 -1.88 13.19 2.43
C ALA A 464 -0.89 12.09 2.93
N ASP A 465 -1.12 11.43 4.06
CA ASP A 465 -0.15 10.48 4.62
C ASP A 465 0.12 9.25 3.71
N PRO A 466 1.31 9.16 3.06
CA PRO A 466 1.59 8.05 2.16
C PRO A 466 1.87 6.73 2.88
N SER A 467 2.07 6.75 4.21
CA SER A 467 2.34 5.55 5.01
C SER A 467 1.08 4.76 5.37
N HIS A 468 -0.10 5.39 5.27
CA HIS A 468 -1.36 4.75 5.57
C HIS A 468 -1.69 3.64 4.55
N CYS A 469 -1.90 2.42 5.03
CA CYS A 469 -2.13 1.25 4.16
C CYS A 469 -3.36 1.41 3.24
N GLY A 470 -4.36 2.16 3.70
CA GLY A 470 -5.57 2.49 2.94
C GLY A 470 -5.35 3.34 1.69
N ARG A 471 -4.23 4.06 1.57
CA ARG A 471 -3.92 4.86 0.37
C ARG A 471 -3.87 4.01 -0.90
N SER A 472 -3.35 2.78 -0.79
CA SER A 472 -3.26 1.83 -1.92
C SER A 472 -4.63 1.35 -2.42
N LEU A 473 -5.69 1.61 -1.66
CA LEU A 473 -7.08 1.25 -1.97
C LEU A 473 -7.87 2.44 -2.55
N ILE A 474 -7.20 3.58 -2.73
CA ILE A 474 -7.72 4.74 -3.45
C ILE A 474 -7.00 4.86 -4.78
N ARG A 475 -7.75 4.86 -5.88
CA ARG A 475 -7.17 5.05 -7.21
C ARG A 475 -7.04 6.55 -7.49
N THR A 476 -5.81 7.06 -7.42
CA THR A 476 -5.49 8.47 -7.65
C THR A 476 -5.03 8.75 -9.08
N LEU A 477 -5.04 10.03 -9.44
CA LEU A 477 -4.65 10.58 -10.74
C LEU A 477 -3.15 10.36 -11.03
N LEU A 478 -2.81 9.98 -12.26
CA LEU A 478 -1.42 9.87 -12.74
C LEU A 478 -0.94 11.14 -13.44
N ASP A 479 -1.83 11.78 -14.19
CA ASP A 479 -1.56 12.97 -15.00
C ASP A 479 -2.90 13.64 -15.37
N SER A 480 -2.88 14.91 -15.74
CA SER A 480 -4.04 15.62 -16.28
C SER A 480 -3.63 16.65 -17.32
N PHE A 481 -4.44 16.84 -18.35
CA PHE A 481 -4.20 17.83 -19.38
C PHE A 481 -5.51 18.30 -20.02
N GLU A 482 -5.44 19.34 -20.83
CA GLU A 482 -6.56 19.81 -21.63
C GLU A 482 -6.34 19.53 -23.12
N VAL A 483 -7.41 19.19 -23.83
CA VAL A 483 -7.43 19.09 -25.30
C VAL A 483 -8.43 20.06 -25.89
N ASN A 484 -8.03 20.79 -26.93
CA ASN A 484 -8.91 21.69 -27.66
C ASN A 484 -9.64 20.93 -28.78
N GLY A 485 -10.97 20.92 -28.71
CA GLY A 485 -11.84 20.43 -29.78
C GLY A 485 -12.55 21.58 -30.51
N ILE A 486 -13.47 21.22 -31.41
CA ILE A 486 -14.23 22.18 -32.22
C ILE A 486 -15.17 23.03 -31.35
N GLU A 487 -15.74 22.43 -30.30
CA GLU A 487 -16.78 23.05 -29.47
C GLU A 487 -16.23 23.62 -28.15
N GLY A 488 -14.94 23.48 -27.85
CA GLY A 488 -14.31 24.00 -26.62
C GLY A 488 -13.06 23.24 -26.17
N SER A 489 -12.62 23.52 -24.94
CA SER A 489 -11.57 22.75 -24.26
C SER A 489 -12.18 21.62 -23.44
N TYR A 490 -11.49 20.48 -23.35
CA TYR A 490 -11.94 19.29 -22.64
C TYR A 490 -10.85 18.82 -21.69
N SER A 491 -11.17 18.70 -20.40
CA SER A 491 -10.25 18.16 -19.41
C SER A 491 -10.10 16.66 -19.57
N CYS A 492 -8.86 16.18 -19.56
CA CYS A 492 -8.49 14.79 -19.65
C CYS A 492 -7.75 14.37 -18.39
N LEU A 493 -8.29 13.40 -17.67
CA LEU A 493 -7.71 12.83 -16.45
C LEU A 493 -7.15 11.44 -16.77
N VAL A 494 -5.90 11.19 -16.35
CA VAL A 494 -5.15 9.96 -16.67
C VAL A 494 -5.03 9.09 -15.44
N TYR A 495 -5.40 7.83 -15.56
CA TYR A 495 -5.48 6.88 -14.46
C TYR A 495 -4.78 5.56 -14.74
N PRO A 496 -4.41 4.79 -13.69
CA PRO A 496 -4.04 3.39 -13.85
C PRO A 496 -5.21 2.61 -14.49
N PRO A 497 -4.93 1.65 -15.38
CA PRO A 497 -5.98 0.83 -15.96
C PRO A 497 -6.55 -0.11 -14.90
N MET A 498 -7.87 -0.07 -14.76
CA MET A 498 -8.64 -0.97 -13.91
C MET A 498 -9.44 -1.94 -14.76
N ARG A 499 -9.86 -3.07 -14.17
CA ARG A 499 -10.66 -4.07 -14.87
C ARG A 499 -12.10 -3.56 -15.00
N GLU A 500 -13.02 -4.04 -14.18
CA GLU A 500 -14.43 -3.69 -14.26
C GLU A 500 -14.95 -3.19 -12.90
N PRO A 501 -15.99 -2.34 -12.87
CA PRO A 501 -16.63 -1.96 -11.62
C PRO A 501 -17.28 -3.18 -10.97
N LEU A 502 -17.47 -3.11 -9.65
CA LEU A 502 -17.98 -4.22 -8.85
C LEU A 502 -19.38 -4.65 -9.30
N SER A 503 -20.17 -3.72 -9.85
CA SER A 503 -21.49 -3.97 -10.42
C SER A 503 -21.48 -4.96 -11.59
N MET A 504 -20.39 -4.97 -12.36
CA MET A 504 -20.13 -5.93 -13.44
C MET A 504 -19.35 -7.14 -12.93
N TYR A 505 -18.36 -6.93 -12.07
CA TYR A 505 -17.48 -7.99 -11.56
C TYR A 505 -18.24 -9.11 -10.86
N GLN A 506 -19.28 -8.78 -10.08
CA GLN A 506 -20.12 -9.79 -9.41
C GLN A 506 -20.79 -10.77 -10.39
N ARG A 507 -20.99 -10.38 -11.65
CA ARG A 507 -21.57 -11.24 -12.71
C ARG A 507 -20.61 -12.33 -13.19
N ARG A 508 -19.32 -12.25 -12.82
CA ARG A 508 -18.31 -13.28 -13.12
C ARG A 508 -18.44 -14.53 -12.25
N PHE A 509 -19.27 -14.48 -11.22
CA PHE A 509 -19.49 -15.57 -10.28
C PHE A 509 -20.86 -16.23 -10.51
N ASP A 510 -20.98 -17.48 -10.08
CA ASP A 510 -22.20 -18.26 -10.24
C ASP A 510 -23.41 -17.55 -9.61
N GLY A 511 -24.50 -17.46 -10.38
CA GLY A 511 -25.71 -16.75 -9.94
C GLY A 511 -25.56 -15.23 -9.84
N GLY A 512 -24.45 -14.66 -10.34
CA GLY A 512 -24.18 -13.22 -10.33
C GLY A 512 -23.86 -12.66 -8.94
N LYS A 513 -23.40 -13.51 -8.02
CA LYS A 513 -23.09 -13.14 -6.63
C LYS A 513 -21.68 -13.53 -6.25
N MET A 514 -20.95 -12.61 -5.62
CA MET A 514 -19.62 -12.90 -5.11
C MET A 514 -19.67 -13.87 -3.92
N PRO A 515 -18.67 -14.76 -3.78
CA PRO A 515 -18.53 -15.59 -2.59
C PRO A 515 -18.41 -14.73 -1.33
N LEU A 516 -19.09 -15.12 -0.26
CA LEU A 516 -19.06 -14.41 1.02
C LEU A 516 -17.63 -14.13 1.55
N PRO A 517 -16.66 -15.07 1.49
CA PRO A 517 -15.29 -14.78 1.90
C PRO A 517 -14.66 -13.63 1.10
N LEU A 518 -14.96 -13.52 -0.19
CA LEU A 518 -14.46 -12.45 -1.04
C LEU A 518 -15.13 -11.11 -0.68
N ILE A 519 -16.45 -11.12 -0.43
CA ILE A 519 -17.18 -9.93 0.04
C ILE A 519 -16.57 -9.41 1.33
N LYS A 520 -16.32 -10.28 2.32
CA LYS A 520 -15.70 -9.88 3.60
C LYS A 520 -14.34 -9.21 3.40
N THR A 521 -13.48 -9.81 2.57
CA THR A 521 -12.18 -9.24 2.23
C THR A 521 -12.32 -7.88 1.55
N TYR A 522 -13.25 -7.75 0.60
CA TYR A 522 -13.45 -6.51 -0.14
C TYR A 522 -14.02 -5.41 0.75
N ILE A 523 -14.97 -5.72 1.62
CA ILE A 523 -15.53 -4.75 2.57
C ILE A 523 -14.47 -4.28 3.55
N ARG A 524 -13.61 -5.19 4.05
CA ARG A 524 -12.47 -4.81 4.89
C ARG A 524 -11.51 -3.88 4.15
N ALA A 525 -11.20 -4.16 2.88
CA ALA A 525 -10.38 -3.29 2.04
C ALA A 525 -11.04 -1.91 1.84
N LEU A 526 -12.32 -1.86 1.48
CA LEU A 526 -13.06 -0.60 1.30
C LEU A 526 -13.11 0.23 2.59
N LEU A 527 -13.32 -0.40 3.74
CA LEU A 527 -13.26 0.27 5.05
C LEU A 527 -11.85 0.78 5.36
N THR A 528 -10.81 0.05 4.99
CA THR A 528 -9.42 0.51 5.15
C THR A 528 -9.12 1.72 4.24
N GLY A 529 -9.67 1.73 3.02
CA GLY A 529 -9.61 2.88 2.10
C GLY A 529 -10.40 4.09 2.62
N LEU A 530 -11.60 3.88 3.16
CA LEU A 530 -12.37 4.95 3.80
C LEU A 530 -11.70 5.48 5.06
N ASP A 531 -11.03 4.65 5.85
CA ASP A 531 -10.26 5.11 7.02
C ASP A 531 -9.18 6.11 6.61
N TYR A 532 -8.46 5.83 5.53
CA TYR A 532 -7.53 6.78 4.93
C TYR A 532 -8.23 8.07 4.49
N LEU A 533 -9.30 7.93 3.71
CA LEU A 533 -10.02 9.07 3.14
C LEU A 533 -10.61 9.99 4.22
N HIS A 534 -11.15 9.39 5.28
CA HIS A 534 -11.81 10.11 6.38
C HIS A 534 -10.80 10.67 7.38
N ARG A 535 -9.80 9.88 7.80
CA ARG A 535 -8.88 10.26 8.87
C ARG A 535 -7.71 11.10 8.37
N GLU A 536 -7.09 10.69 7.27
CA GLU A 536 -5.87 11.35 6.76
C GLU A 536 -6.20 12.41 5.72
N CYS A 537 -7.20 12.18 4.85
CA CYS A 537 -7.56 13.14 3.80
C CYS A 537 -8.70 14.09 4.21
N ARG A 538 -9.47 13.79 5.26
CA ARG A 538 -10.68 14.55 5.64
C ARG A 538 -11.68 14.76 4.48
N THR A 539 -11.80 13.76 3.62
CA THR A 539 -12.64 13.80 2.42
C THR A 539 -13.81 12.86 2.58
N VAL A 540 -15.02 13.34 2.29
CA VAL A 540 -16.22 12.52 2.14
C VAL A 540 -16.36 12.16 0.66
N HIS A 541 -16.53 10.88 0.33
CA HIS A 541 -16.66 10.43 -1.05
C HIS A 541 -17.99 10.86 -1.66
N THR A 542 -19.09 10.83 -0.90
CA THR A 542 -20.45 11.31 -1.27
C THR A 542 -21.18 10.56 -2.38
N ASP A 543 -20.54 9.63 -3.10
CA ASP A 543 -21.11 8.89 -4.23
C ASP A 543 -20.66 7.42 -4.24
N LEU A 544 -20.70 6.76 -3.08
CA LEU A 544 -20.33 5.34 -3.00
C LEU A 544 -21.43 4.47 -3.60
N LYS A 545 -21.07 3.68 -4.60
CA LYS A 545 -21.93 2.69 -5.27
C LYS A 545 -21.07 1.65 -5.97
N LEU A 546 -21.67 0.53 -6.41
CA LEU A 546 -20.94 -0.56 -7.05
C LEU A 546 -20.20 -0.12 -8.34
N GLU A 547 -20.67 0.93 -9.01
CA GLU A 547 -20.06 1.52 -10.20
C GLU A 547 -18.77 2.28 -9.89
N ASN A 548 -18.66 2.85 -8.68
CA ASN A 548 -17.53 3.66 -8.23
C ASN A 548 -16.54 2.85 -7.36
N ILE A 549 -16.66 1.53 -7.40
CA ILE A 549 -15.70 0.58 -6.82
C ILE A 549 -15.19 -0.27 -7.97
N MET A 550 -13.95 -0.04 -8.41
CA MET A 550 -13.33 -0.83 -9.46
C MET A 550 -12.38 -1.87 -8.89
N VAL A 551 -12.18 -2.97 -9.60
CA VAL A 551 -11.18 -3.97 -9.21
C VAL A 551 -9.96 -3.95 -10.14
N SER A 552 -8.78 -4.21 -9.57
CA SER A 552 -7.54 -4.31 -10.33
C SER A 552 -7.53 -5.56 -11.23
N PHE A 553 -6.71 -5.53 -12.27
CA PHE A 553 -6.40 -6.74 -13.04
C PHE A 553 -5.65 -7.74 -12.14
N GLU A 554 -6.12 -8.99 -12.14
CA GLU A 554 -5.56 -10.10 -11.38
C GLU A 554 -4.27 -10.67 -11.99
N ASP A 555 -4.04 -10.40 -13.27
CA ASP A 555 -2.90 -10.84 -14.05
C ASP A 555 -2.63 -9.79 -15.16
N PRO A 556 -1.41 -9.24 -15.28
CA PRO A 556 -1.09 -8.21 -16.26
C PRO A 556 -1.30 -8.65 -17.72
N THR A 557 -1.26 -9.96 -18.00
CA THR A 557 -1.47 -10.49 -19.34
C THR A 557 -2.93 -10.40 -19.81
N VAL A 558 -3.89 -10.21 -18.90
CA VAL A 558 -5.31 -10.02 -19.27
C VAL A 558 -5.46 -8.75 -20.11
N LEU A 559 -4.91 -7.63 -19.62
CA LEU A 559 -4.97 -6.36 -20.31
C LEU A 559 -4.24 -6.42 -21.66
N ALA A 560 -3.06 -7.06 -21.69
CA ALA A 560 -2.29 -7.24 -22.92
C ALA A 560 -3.08 -8.03 -23.99
N HIS A 561 -3.64 -9.18 -23.64
CA HIS A 561 -4.47 -9.98 -24.55
C HIS A 561 -5.73 -9.24 -24.99
N PHE A 562 -6.35 -8.48 -24.09
CA PHE A 562 -7.51 -7.65 -24.42
C PHE A 562 -7.14 -6.62 -25.50
N ILE A 563 -6.06 -5.86 -25.32
CA ILE A 563 -5.60 -4.89 -26.33
C ILE A 563 -5.29 -5.56 -27.67
N ASP A 564 -4.56 -6.69 -27.67
CA ASP A 564 -4.28 -7.45 -28.89
C ASP A 564 -5.55 -7.91 -29.62
N SER A 565 -6.59 -8.27 -28.87
CA SER A 565 -7.88 -8.65 -29.45
C SER A 565 -8.62 -7.48 -30.11
N GLN A 566 -8.46 -6.26 -29.58
CA GLN A 566 -9.05 -5.05 -30.15
C GLN A 566 -8.37 -4.64 -31.47
N LEU A 567 -7.07 -4.91 -31.61
CA LEU A 567 -6.35 -4.72 -32.87
C LEU A 567 -6.81 -5.68 -33.97
N LYS A 568 -7.33 -6.85 -33.60
CA LYS A 568 -7.88 -7.83 -34.56
C LYS A 568 -9.35 -7.57 -34.87
N ASN A 569 -10.10 -7.05 -33.90
CA ASN A 569 -11.54 -6.81 -34.00
C ASN A 569 -11.85 -5.35 -33.62
N PRO A 570 -11.85 -4.40 -34.55
CA PRO A 570 -12.13 -3.00 -34.25
C PRO A 570 -13.49 -2.79 -33.57
N MET A 571 -13.62 -1.70 -32.81
CA MET A 571 -14.91 -1.31 -32.20
C MET A 571 -15.96 -1.03 -33.28
N ALA A 572 -17.20 -1.44 -32.99
CA ALA A 572 -18.34 -0.96 -33.76
C ALA A 572 -18.54 0.53 -33.48
N PHE A 573 -19.00 1.27 -34.48
CA PHE A 573 -19.24 2.70 -34.36
C PHE A 573 -20.40 3.11 -35.26
N LYS A 574 -20.96 4.29 -35.03
CA LYS A 574 -21.83 4.96 -35.99
C LYS A 574 -21.43 6.41 -36.16
N ILE A 575 -22.06 7.07 -37.13
CA ILE A 575 -22.02 8.53 -37.27
C ILE A 575 -23.34 9.08 -36.73
N ASP A 576 -23.26 9.99 -35.77
CA ASP A 576 -24.44 10.65 -35.20
C ASP A 576 -25.01 11.72 -36.15
N SER A 577 -26.12 12.35 -35.75
CA SER A 577 -26.77 13.40 -36.56
C SER A 577 -25.91 14.66 -36.76
N ALA A 578 -24.88 14.86 -35.93
CA ALA A 578 -23.92 15.96 -36.04
C ALA A 578 -22.71 15.60 -36.93
N GLY A 579 -22.65 14.38 -37.49
CA GLY A 579 -21.54 13.93 -38.32
C GLY A 579 -20.33 13.43 -37.52
N ARG A 580 -20.49 13.14 -36.22
CA ARG A 580 -19.42 12.69 -35.33
C ARG A 580 -19.44 11.17 -35.14
N PRO A 581 -18.28 10.52 -35.03
CA PRO A 581 -18.25 9.09 -34.73
C PRO A 581 -18.56 8.85 -33.25
N VAL A 582 -19.47 7.91 -32.99
CA VAL A 582 -19.79 7.38 -31.66
C VAL A 582 -19.40 5.91 -31.63
N TYR A 583 -18.44 5.55 -30.79
CA TYR A 583 -17.91 4.18 -30.68
C TYR A 583 -18.61 3.43 -29.56
N GLN A 584 -18.91 2.15 -29.80
CA GLN A 584 -19.44 1.25 -28.80
C GLN A 584 -18.32 0.76 -27.87
N SER A 585 -18.49 0.99 -26.58
CA SER A 585 -17.56 0.64 -25.53
C SER A 585 -17.38 -0.87 -25.39
N ARG A 586 -16.17 -1.27 -24.99
CA ARG A 586 -15.81 -2.67 -24.74
C ARG A 586 -15.15 -2.80 -23.37
N SER A 587 -15.93 -3.23 -22.39
CA SER A 587 -15.50 -3.43 -21.01
C SER A 587 -15.38 -4.90 -20.60
N ASP A 588 -15.62 -5.85 -21.53
CA ASP A 588 -15.44 -7.27 -21.25
C ASP A 588 -13.99 -7.71 -21.49
N PHE A 589 -13.23 -7.84 -20.41
CA PHE A 589 -11.83 -8.28 -20.42
C PHE A 589 -11.66 -9.81 -20.45
N GLY A 590 -12.75 -10.56 -20.60
CA GLY A 590 -12.74 -12.03 -20.61
C GLY A 590 -12.92 -12.66 -19.22
N PRO A 591 -12.69 -13.98 -19.07
CA PRO A 591 -12.84 -14.67 -17.80
C PRO A 591 -11.77 -14.26 -16.77
N LEU A 592 -12.02 -14.54 -15.49
CA LEU A 592 -11.04 -14.35 -14.41
C LEU A 592 -9.97 -15.44 -14.46
N LYS A 593 -8.70 -15.05 -14.33
CA LYS A 593 -7.58 -16.00 -14.20
C LYS A 593 -7.32 -16.41 -12.76
N SER A 594 -7.60 -15.55 -11.80
CA SER A 594 -7.46 -15.79 -10.36
C SER A 594 -8.33 -14.82 -9.55
N LEU A 595 -8.44 -15.02 -8.23
CA LEU A 595 -9.19 -14.16 -7.30
C LEU A 595 -8.29 -13.12 -6.61
N ARG A 596 -7.25 -12.65 -7.28
CA ARG A 596 -6.25 -11.69 -6.73
C ARG A 596 -6.57 -10.22 -7.02
N SER A 597 -7.71 -9.92 -7.62
CA SER A 597 -8.15 -8.54 -7.87
C SER A 597 -8.39 -7.79 -6.56
N ILE A 598 -7.92 -6.55 -6.49
CA ILE A 598 -8.02 -5.67 -5.32
C ILE A 598 -9.08 -4.60 -5.61
N PRO A 599 -10.08 -4.38 -4.72
CA PRO A 599 -11.05 -3.30 -4.90
C PRO A 599 -10.42 -1.95 -4.55
N GLN A 600 -10.73 -0.93 -5.34
CA GLN A 600 -10.31 0.45 -5.11
C GLN A 600 -11.50 1.40 -5.28
N LEU A 601 -11.54 2.43 -4.44
CA LEU A 601 -12.47 3.55 -4.58
C LEU A 601 -12.03 4.44 -5.74
N VAL A 602 -12.99 4.84 -6.57
CA VAL A 602 -12.78 5.67 -7.78
C VAL A 602 -13.87 6.74 -7.89
N ASP A 603 -13.66 7.70 -8.80
CA ASP A 603 -14.62 8.77 -9.15
C ASP A 603 -14.90 9.74 -8.01
N PHE A 604 -13.98 10.69 -7.83
CA PHE A 604 -14.04 11.72 -6.79
C PHE A 604 -14.71 13.01 -7.27
N GLY A 605 -15.39 12.98 -8.42
CA GLY A 605 -16.00 14.18 -9.02
C GLY A 605 -17.11 14.84 -8.20
N LEU A 606 -17.66 14.13 -7.21
CA LEU A 606 -18.64 14.68 -6.25
C LEU A 606 -18.08 14.77 -4.81
N ALA A 607 -16.88 14.23 -4.56
CA ALA A 607 -16.31 14.17 -3.23
C ALA A 607 -16.08 15.57 -2.65
N THR A 608 -16.12 15.69 -1.33
CA THR A 608 -16.00 16.97 -0.62
C THR A 608 -14.96 16.86 0.48
N THR A 609 -13.97 17.74 0.47
CA THR A 609 -12.99 17.88 1.56
C THR A 609 -13.52 18.84 2.62
N LEU A 610 -13.41 18.46 3.89
CA LEU A 610 -13.82 19.25 5.05
C LEU A 610 -12.55 19.73 5.78
N GLU A 611 -12.33 21.04 5.84
CA GLU A 611 -11.07 21.62 6.31
C GLU A 611 -11.00 21.61 7.85
N GLU A 612 -12.10 21.97 8.52
CA GLU A 612 -12.21 22.05 9.98
C GLU A 612 -13.07 20.90 10.55
N ASP A 613 -12.94 20.61 11.86
CA ASP A 613 -13.66 19.49 12.51
C ASP A 613 -15.18 19.73 12.62
N ASP A 614 -15.59 20.99 12.63
CA ASP A 614 -16.98 21.44 12.63
C ASP A 614 -17.50 21.78 11.23
N ASP A 615 -16.72 21.56 10.17
CA ASP A 615 -17.23 21.66 8.80
C ASP A 615 -18.26 20.56 8.54
N TRP A 616 -19.36 20.91 7.87
CA TRP A 616 -20.34 19.95 7.40
C TRP A 616 -20.94 20.38 6.06
N GLY A 617 -21.26 19.41 5.22
CA GLY A 617 -22.06 19.64 4.03
C GLY A 617 -23.54 19.68 4.38
N ILE A 618 -24.35 20.43 3.63
CA ILE A 618 -25.80 20.57 3.88
C ILE A 618 -26.67 20.30 2.65
N TRP A 619 -26.06 20.15 1.48
CA TRP A 619 -26.73 19.89 0.22
C TRP A 619 -26.94 18.38 -0.02
N PRO A 620 -27.80 17.98 -0.98
CA PRO A 620 -28.03 16.59 -1.31
C PRO A 620 -26.77 15.94 -1.87
N ILE A 621 -26.44 14.78 -1.31
CA ILE A 621 -25.40 13.88 -1.79
C ILE A 621 -25.96 12.47 -1.89
N GLN A 622 -25.13 11.54 -2.39
CA GLN A 622 -25.37 10.10 -2.46
C GLN A 622 -26.44 9.70 -3.49
N PRO A 623 -26.28 8.51 -4.12
CA PRO A 623 -27.34 7.91 -4.90
C PRO A 623 -28.57 7.66 -4.03
N ASP A 624 -29.75 7.74 -4.64
CA ASP A 624 -31.04 7.69 -3.97
C ASP A 624 -31.19 6.52 -2.98
N HIS A 625 -30.75 5.31 -3.36
CA HIS A 625 -30.87 4.09 -2.56
C HIS A 625 -29.92 4.04 -1.37
N TYR A 626 -28.81 4.76 -1.43
CA TYR A 626 -27.76 4.69 -0.42
C TYR A 626 -27.68 5.94 0.46
N ARG A 627 -28.64 6.85 0.28
CA ARG A 627 -28.66 8.14 0.95
C ARG A 627 -28.89 8.01 2.45
N ALA A 628 -28.08 8.71 3.24
CA ALA A 628 -28.11 8.73 4.69
C ALA A 628 -29.27 9.60 5.24
N PRO A 629 -29.83 9.26 6.41
CA PRO A 629 -30.97 9.98 6.98
C PRO A 629 -30.70 11.46 7.21
N GLU A 630 -29.51 11.83 7.68
CA GLU A 630 -29.11 13.22 7.91
C GLU A 630 -29.08 14.05 6.63
N VAL A 631 -28.84 13.43 5.47
CA VAL A 631 -28.88 14.08 4.16
C VAL A 631 -30.33 14.36 3.76
N ILE A 632 -31.23 13.37 3.89
CA ILE A 632 -32.66 13.51 3.57
C ILE A 632 -33.32 14.54 4.49
N LEU A 633 -32.97 14.52 5.78
CA LEU A 633 -33.50 15.45 6.78
C LEU A 633 -32.82 16.82 6.74
N GLY A 634 -31.74 17.02 5.98
CA GLY A 634 -31.04 18.30 5.94
C GLY A 634 -30.37 18.69 7.26
N ASN A 635 -29.96 17.70 8.07
CA ASN A 635 -29.31 17.94 9.36
C ASN A 635 -27.83 18.32 9.23
N GLY A 636 -27.28 18.30 8.02
CA GLY A 636 -25.86 18.40 7.77
C GLY A 636 -25.17 17.03 7.88
N TRP A 637 -24.10 16.84 7.11
CA TRP A 637 -23.41 15.57 6.97
C TRP A 637 -21.89 15.75 6.97
N GLN A 638 -21.20 14.67 7.37
CA GLN A 638 -19.75 14.53 7.41
C GLN A 638 -19.37 13.10 6.96
N MET A 639 -18.14 12.65 7.26
CA MET A 639 -17.61 11.31 6.97
C MET A 639 -18.54 10.13 7.31
N PRO A 640 -19.32 10.15 8.42
CA PRO A 640 -20.25 9.04 8.71
C PRO A 640 -21.33 8.81 7.65
N ALA A 641 -21.60 9.77 6.75
CA ALA A 641 -22.51 9.58 5.63
C ALA A 641 -22.02 8.46 4.70
N ASP A 642 -20.71 8.40 4.41
CA ASP A 642 -20.11 7.31 3.62
C ASP A 642 -20.21 5.96 4.34
N ILE A 643 -20.12 5.94 5.67
CA ILE A 643 -20.28 4.72 6.48
C ILE A 643 -21.69 4.16 6.33
N TRP A 644 -22.72 5.02 6.38
CA TRP A 644 -24.08 4.60 6.08
C TRP A 644 -24.18 4.04 4.67
N ASN A 645 -23.67 4.77 3.69
CA ASN A 645 -23.70 4.41 2.29
C ASN A 645 -23.07 3.02 2.04
N LEU A 646 -21.91 2.74 2.64
CA LEU A 646 -21.24 1.44 2.56
C LEU A 646 -21.99 0.36 3.35
N GLY A 647 -22.69 0.70 4.43
CA GLY A 647 -23.51 -0.23 5.20
C GLY A 647 -24.70 -0.77 4.40
N VAL A 648 -25.35 0.12 3.64
CA VAL A 648 -26.43 -0.27 2.70
C VAL A 648 -25.85 -1.11 1.57
N LEU A 649 -24.72 -0.70 0.98
CA LEU A 649 -24.03 -1.44 -0.07
C LEU A 649 -23.62 -2.86 0.36
N LEU A 650 -23.06 -2.98 1.57
CA LEU A 650 -22.69 -4.26 2.20
C LEU A 650 -23.89 -5.20 2.28
N TRP A 651 -25.04 -4.69 2.70
CA TRP A 651 -26.28 -5.46 2.77
C TRP A 651 -26.67 -5.99 1.40
N ASP A 652 -26.71 -5.12 0.39
CA ASP A 652 -27.09 -5.47 -0.97
C ASP A 652 -26.17 -6.53 -1.57
N MET A 653 -24.86 -6.44 -1.31
CA MET A 653 -23.88 -7.42 -1.78
C MET A 653 -24.07 -8.79 -1.15
N ILE A 654 -24.42 -8.85 0.14
CA ILE A 654 -24.59 -10.10 0.88
C ILE A 654 -25.94 -10.73 0.57
N GLU A 655 -27.04 -9.98 0.68
CA GLU A 655 -28.40 -10.46 0.42
C GLU A 655 -28.69 -10.65 -1.08
N GLY A 656 -28.02 -9.88 -1.93
CA GLY A 656 -28.32 -9.77 -3.36
C GLY A 656 -29.69 -9.16 -3.62
N LYS A 657 -30.17 -8.32 -2.70
CA LYS A 657 -31.41 -7.55 -2.77
C LYS A 657 -31.20 -6.23 -2.05
N GLU A 658 -31.81 -5.18 -2.57
CA GLU A 658 -31.79 -3.85 -1.97
C GLU A 658 -32.33 -3.87 -0.53
N LEU A 659 -31.62 -3.21 0.38
CA LEU A 659 -32.06 -3.00 1.76
C LEU A 659 -33.36 -2.19 1.78
N PHE A 660 -33.44 -1.09 1.03
CA PHE A 660 -34.61 -0.22 0.92
C PHE A 660 -35.32 -0.48 -0.41
N GLN A 661 -36.46 -1.19 -0.36
CA GLN A 661 -37.09 -1.79 -1.55
C GLN A 661 -38.18 -0.91 -2.16
N HIS A 662 -38.79 -0.03 -1.36
CA HIS A 662 -39.88 0.82 -1.80
C HIS A 662 -39.49 2.28 -1.57
N ILE A 663 -38.61 2.82 -2.40
CA ILE A 663 -38.19 4.23 -2.31
C ILE A 663 -38.64 5.08 -3.52
N HIS A 664 -39.38 4.48 -4.45
CA HIS A 664 -39.89 5.16 -5.63
C HIS A 664 -41.42 5.20 -5.63
N ASP A 665 -41.97 6.27 -6.20
CA ASP A 665 -43.41 6.41 -6.45
C ASP A 665 -43.90 5.48 -7.59
N GLN A 666 -45.19 5.57 -7.92
CA GLN A 666 -45.81 4.74 -8.97
C GLN A 666 -45.26 5.04 -10.37
N GLU A 667 -44.66 6.22 -10.54
CA GLU A 667 -43.99 6.66 -11.77
C GLU A 667 -42.49 6.30 -11.80
N GLY A 668 -41.98 5.65 -10.75
CA GLY A 668 -40.58 5.24 -10.64
C GLY A 668 -39.62 6.36 -10.23
N ARG A 669 -40.12 7.48 -9.71
CA ARG A 669 -39.30 8.61 -9.22
C ARG A 669 -39.00 8.45 -7.74
N TYR A 670 -37.80 8.85 -7.33
CA TYR A 670 -37.40 8.79 -5.93
C TYR A 670 -38.31 9.63 -5.03
N ASP A 671 -38.75 9.05 -3.92
CA ASP A 671 -39.66 9.65 -2.96
C ASP A 671 -39.10 9.49 -1.53
N ALA A 672 -38.58 10.59 -0.99
CA ALA A 672 -37.90 10.63 0.30
C ALA A 672 -38.78 10.17 1.47
N LYS A 673 -40.11 10.40 1.41
CA LYS A 673 -41.01 9.96 2.49
C LYS A 673 -41.15 8.44 2.53
N LEU A 674 -41.10 7.77 1.38
CA LEU A 674 -41.08 6.31 1.31
C LEU A 674 -39.74 5.78 1.85
N HIS A 675 -38.63 6.42 1.51
CA HIS A 675 -37.31 6.05 2.03
C HIS A 675 -37.22 6.20 3.56
N ILE A 676 -37.72 7.31 4.13
CA ILE A 676 -37.78 7.49 5.59
C ILE A 676 -38.71 6.44 6.23
N ALA A 677 -39.85 6.12 5.62
CA ALA A 677 -40.74 5.08 6.13
C ALA A 677 -40.05 3.71 6.18
N GLU A 678 -39.23 3.38 5.18
CA GLU A 678 -38.39 2.19 5.16
C GLU A 678 -37.32 2.21 6.26
N MET A 679 -36.66 3.35 6.51
CA MET A 679 -35.73 3.51 7.63
C MET A 679 -36.43 3.32 8.99
N ILE A 680 -37.62 3.89 9.18
CA ILE A 680 -38.41 3.74 10.41
C ILE A 680 -38.83 2.28 10.63
N ALA A 681 -39.21 1.55 9.57
CA ALA A 681 -39.53 0.13 9.68
C ALA A 681 -38.34 -0.68 10.20
N LEU A 682 -37.13 -0.39 9.71
CA LEU A 682 -35.93 -1.16 10.05
C LEU A 682 -35.29 -0.75 11.38
N LEU A 683 -35.20 0.54 11.67
CA LEU A 683 -34.45 1.11 12.78
C LEU A 683 -35.34 1.59 13.95
N GLY A 684 -36.66 1.67 13.74
CA GLY A 684 -37.56 2.40 14.64
C GLY A 684 -37.58 3.90 14.35
N PRO A 685 -38.39 4.67 15.09
CA PRO A 685 -38.49 6.12 14.89
C PRO A 685 -37.15 6.82 15.19
N PRO A 686 -36.84 7.95 14.50
CA PRO A 686 -35.64 8.71 14.78
C PRO A 686 -35.63 9.25 16.22
N PRO A 687 -34.46 9.34 16.87
CA PRO A 687 -34.32 9.93 18.20
C PRO A 687 -34.78 11.40 18.25
N PRO A 688 -35.26 11.89 19.42
CA PRO A 688 -35.73 13.27 19.57
C PRO A 688 -34.72 14.34 19.15
N GLU A 689 -33.43 14.13 19.41
CA GLU A 689 -32.35 15.05 19.05
C GLU A 689 -32.19 15.22 17.54
N ILE A 690 -32.40 14.15 16.76
CA ILE A 690 -32.37 14.17 15.29
C ILE A 690 -33.56 14.97 14.75
N ILE A 691 -34.74 14.80 15.37
CA ILE A 691 -35.95 15.56 15.03
C ILE A 691 -35.80 17.04 15.40
N GLN A 692 -35.22 17.35 16.56
CA GLN A 692 -35.00 18.73 17.00
C GLN A 692 -34.08 19.46 16.02
N ARG A 693 -33.00 18.79 15.58
CA ARG A 693 -32.10 19.34 14.57
C ARG A 693 -32.80 19.52 13.21
N TYR A 694 -33.62 18.55 12.80
CA TYR A 694 -34.42 18.65 11.57
C TYR A 694 -35.34 19.86 11.58
N GLN A 695 -36.06 20.07 12.69
CA GLN A 695 -36.95 21.22 12.85
C GLN A 695 -36.17 22.55 12.83
N TYR A 696 -34.97 22.58 13.42
CA TYR A 696 -34.11 23.76 13.43
C TYR A 696 -33.54 24.09 12.03
N MET A 697 -33.10 23.07 11.29
CA MET A 697 -32.45 23.21 9.98
C MET A 697 -33.45 23.37 8.82
N ARG A 698 -34.75 23.22 9.08
CA ARG A 698 -35.82 23.17 8.07
C ARG A 698 -35.84 24.37 7.11
N GLU A 699 -35.60 25.56 7.63
CA GLU A 699 -35.63 26.83 6.88
C GLU A 699 -34.22 27.30 6.49
N TYR A 700 -33.19 26.48 6.70
CA TYR A 700 -31.81 26.84 6.39
C TYR A 700 -31.57 26.76 4.88
N SER A 701 -31.36 27.91 4.25
CA SER A 701 -31.06 28.00 2.81
C SER A 701 -29.63 27.59 2.50
N TRP A 702 -29.45 26.81 1.43
CA TRP A 702 -28.15 26.48 0.87
C TRP A 702 -27.50 27.71 0.22
N PRO A 703 -26.15 27.80 0.25
CA PRO A 703 -25.44 28.89 -0.41
C PRO A 703 -25.74 29.01 -1.91
N ASN A 704 -25.96 27.85 -2.56
CA ASN A 704 -26.29 27.76 -3.98
C ASN A 704 -27.57 26.94 -4.14
N PRO A 705 -28.64 27.49 -4.76
CA PRO A 705 -29.85 26.73 -5.05
C PRO A 705 -29.57 25.56 -6.00
N ILE A 706 -30.21 24.42 -5.76
CA ILE A 706 -30.01 23.19 -6.53
C ILE A 706 -31.22 22.92 -7.39
N ARG A 707 -30.98 22.61 -8.67
CA ARG A 707 -32.02 22.24 -9.62
C ARG A 707 -32.21 20.73 -9.63
N ARG A 708 -33.46 20.28 -9.49
CA ARG A 708 -33.87 18.88 -9.61
C ARG A 708 -34.11 18.47 -11.06
N ASP A 709 -34.24 17.16 -11.26
CA ASP A 709 -34.55 16.56 -12.57
C ASP A 709 -35.89 17.02 -13.15
N ASP A 710 -36.85 17.40 -12.31
CA ASP A 710 -38.12 18.00 -12.73
C ASP A 710 -38.03 19.50 -13.09
N GLY A 711 -36.82 20.07 -13.03
CA GLY A 711 -36.52 21.45 -13.35
C GLY A 711 -36.77 22.45 -12.21
N ARG A 712 -37.31 22.00 -11.06
CA ARG A 712 -37.54 22.85 -9.89
C ARG A 712 -36.19 23.24 -9.27
N VAL A 713 -36.06 24.52 -8.94
CA VAL A 713 -34.92 25.04 -8.16
C VAL A 713 -35.34 25.05 -6.69
N CYS A 714 -34.50 24.46 -5.85
CA CYS A 714 -34.73 24.31 -4.41
C CYS A 714 -33.61 25.02 -3.65
N GLU A 715 -33.98 25.77 -2.63
CA GLU A 715 -33.05 26.51 -1.77
C GLU A 715 -32.83 25.79 -0.44
N THR A 716 -33.69 24.83 -0.07
CA THR A 716 -33.60 24.09 1.19
C THR A 716 -33.73 22.59 0.97
N ALA A 717 -33.29 21.81 1.97
CA ALA A 717 -33.48 20.36 1.98
C ALA A 717 -34.95 19.97 1.97
N GLU A 718 -35.82 20.72 2.66
CA GLU A 718 -37.25 20.46 2.67
C GLU A 718 -37.88 20.59 1.27
N GLU A 719 -37.53 21.63 0.53
CA GLU A 719 -38.00 21.82 -0.84
C GLU A 719 -37.49 20.72 -1.77
N TYR A 720 -36.22 20.34 -1.62
CA TYR A 720 -35.58 19.33 -2.47
C TYR A 720 -36.12 17.93 -2.22
N PHE A 721 -36.39 17.56 -0.96
CA PHE A 721 -36.88 16.23 -0.62
C PHE A 721 -38.40 16.13 -0.44
N TYR A 722 -39.14 17.20 -0.74
CA TYR A 722 -40.60 17.24 -0.58
C TYR A 722 -41.06 16.98 0.87
N GLY A 723 -40.38 17.58 1.85
CA GLY A 723 -40.84 17.62 3.24
C GLY A 723 -42.05 18.56 3.44
N PRO A 724 -42.51 18.75 4.70
CA PRO A 724 -41.95 18.18 5.92
C PRO A 724 -42.31 16.70 6.11
N PHE A 725 -41.49 15.97 6.88
CA PHE A 725 -41.70 14.55 7.17
C PHE A 725 -42.31 14.27 8.55
N PHE A 726 -42.12 15.19 9.50
CA PHE A 726 -42.54 15.04 10.89
C PHE A 726 -43.37 16.23 11.35
N ASP A 727 -44.33 16.01 12.25
CA ASP A 727 -45.08 17.07 12.92
C ASP A 727 -44.26 17.76 14.01
N GLU A 728 -44.82 18.82 14.61
CA GLU A 728 -44.17 19.57 15.71
C GLU A 728 -43.82 18.72 16.94
N LYS A 729 -44.48 17.56 17.10
CA LYS A 729 -44.24 16.61 18.20
C LYS A 729 -43.27 15.49 17.80
N GLY A 730 -42.69 15.55 16.60
CA GLY A 730 -41.77 14.56 16.07
C GLY A 730 -42.43 13.27 15.58
N ARG A 731 -43.74 13.27 15.35
CA ARG A 731 -44.44 12.11 14.78
C ARG A 731 -44.34 12.13 13.27
N PHE A 732 -44.06 10.98 12.67
CA PHE A 732 -43.95 10.85 11.23
C PHE A 732 -45.32 11.10 10.56
N LEU A 733 -45.37 11.96 9.55
CA LEU A 733 -46.64 12.39 8.92
C LEU A 733 -47.26 11.31 8.01
N HIS A 734 -46.49 10.27 7.66
CA HIS A 734 -46.88 9.23 6.71
C HIS A 734 -46.82 7.83 7.31
N GLU A 735 -47.37 7.64 8.52
CA GLU A 735 -47.32 6.35 9.24
C GLU A 735 -47.89 5.17 8.44
N ASP A 736 -48.84 5.43 7.54
CA ASP A 736 -49.44 4.44 6.64
C ASP A 736 -48.46 3.86 5.61
N LEU A 737 -47.37 4.57 5.34
CA LEU A 737 -46.32 4.13 4.41
C LEU A 737 -45.28 3.21 5.06
N ILE A 738 -45.26 3.07 6.39
CA ILE A 738 -44.25 2.26 7.09
C ILE A 738 -44.51 0.77 6.82
N PRO A 739 -43.62 0.06 6.11
CA PRO A 739 -43.82 -1.35 5.82
C PRO A 739 -43.64 -2.22 7.07
N LYS A 740 -44.32 -3.36 7.09
CA LYS A 740 -44.21 -4.34 8.17
C LYS A 740 -42.98 -5.23 7.96
N ARG A 741 -41.78 -4.72 8.22
CA ARG A 741 -40.52 -5.45 8.23
C ARG A 741 -39.58 -4.94 9.31
N LYS A 742 -38.54 -5.70 9.61
CA LYS A 742 -37.53 -5.38 10.63
C LYS A 742 -36.14 -5.76 10.13
N LEU A 743 -35.11 -5.12 10.67
CA LEU A 743 -33.71 -5.38 10.31
C LEU A 743 -33.24 -6.80 10.68
N ASP A 744 -33.91 -7.48 11.62
CA ASP A 744 -33.65 -8.90 11.96
C ASP A 744 -34.18 -9.91 10.90
N GLY A 745 -34.76 -9.38 9.81
CA GLY A 745 -35.22 -10.06 8.59
C GLY A 745 -34.12 -10.79 7.78
N PRO A 746 -34.38 -11.15 6.51
CA PRO A 746 -33.76 -12.28 5.82
C PRO A 746 -32.23 -12.13 5.78
N ALA A 747 -31.54 -13.12 6.35
CA ALA A 747 -30.19 -13.52 5.98
C ALA A 747 -30.21 -15.05 5.96
N SER A 748 -31.11 -15.59 5.14
CA SER A 748 -31.52 -17.00 5.17
C SER A 748 -30.41 -17.97 4.75
N PHE A 749 -29.30 -17.44 4.20
CA PHE A 749 -28.15 -18.19 3.71
C PHE A 749 -26.93 -18.10 4.64
N LEU A 750 -26.97 -17.29 5.70
CA LEU A 750 -25.92 -17.25 6.72
C LEU A 750 -26.21 -18.25 7.84
N GLY A 751 -25.17 -18.90 8.36
CA GLY A 751 -25.28 -19.65 9.62
C GLY A 751 -25.69 -18.71 10.77
N ARG A 752 -26.32 -19.24 11.82
CA ARG A 752 -26.88 -18.42 12.92
C ARG A 752 -25.87 -17.42 13.52
N GLU A 753 -24.67 -17.88 13.84
CA GLU A 753 -23.61 -17.03 14.40
C GLU A 753 -23.10 -15.98 13.39
N GLU A 754 -22.99 -16.35 12.11
CA GLU A 754 -22.57 -15.42 11.06
C GLU A 754 -23.62 -14.35 10.80
N LYS A 755 -24.90 -14.70 10.89
CA LYS A 755 -26.02 -13.76 10.82
C LYS A 755 -25.96 -12.76 11.98
N GLU A 756 -25.73 -13.23 13.21
CA GLU A 756 -25.63 -12.35 14.39
C GLU A 756 -24.46 -11.37 14.26
N ALA A 757 -23.28 -11.84 13.85
CA ALA A 757 -22.11 -11.00 13.62
C ALA A 757 -22.28 -10.02 12.44
N PHE A 758 -22.96 -10.43 11.37
CA PHE A 758 -23.30 -9.56 10.25
C PHE A 758 -24.23 -8.42 10.68
N LEU A 759 -25.29 -8.75 11.43
CA LEU A 759 -26.23 -7.75 11.93
C LEU A 759 -25.58 -6.79 12.93
N ASP A 760 -24.62 -7.25 13.73
CA ASP A 760 -23.84 -6.38 14.62
C ASP A 760 -22.99 -5.37 13.83
N LEU A 761 -22.31 -5.84 12.77
CA LEU A 761 -21.56 -4.98 11.85
C LEU A 761 -22.49 -3.94 11.21
N ALA A 762 -23.62 -4.39 10.64
CA ALA A 762 -24.58 -3.53 9.96
C ALA A 762 -25.17 -2.47 10.92
N LYS A 763 -25.47 -2.82 12.17
CA LYS A 763 -25.92 -1.85 13.20
C LYS A 763 -24.86 -0.81 13.55
N GLY A 764 -23.59 -1.17 13.47
CA GLY A 764 -22.48 -0.22 13.62
C GLY A 764 -22.38 0.81 12.49
N MET A 765 -23.07 0.58 11.36
CA MET A 765 -23.05 1.45 10.18
C MET A 765 -24.40 2.16 9.94
N LEU A 766 -25.51 1.47 10.26
CA LEU A 766 -26.88 1.90 9.97
C LEU A 766 -27.57 2.41 11.23
N ALA A 767 -27.20 3.64 11.62
CA ALA A 767 -27.79 4.34 12.76
C ALA A 767 -28.35 5.72 12.34
N TRP A 768 -29.44 6.14 12.99
CA TRP A 768 -30.06 7.46 12.79
C TRP A 768 -29.10 8.61 13.10
N HIS A 769 -28.38 8.52 14.21
CA HIS A 769 -27.39 9.51 14.61
C HIS A 769 -26.05 9.22 13.92
N PRO A 770 -25.47 10.16 13.16
CA PRO A 770 -24.17 9.97 12.51
C PRO A 770 -23.07 9.54 13.49
N ASP A 771 -22.95 10.22 14.63
CA ASP A 771 -21.95 9.92 15.66
C ASP A 771 -22.11 8.57 16.38
N ALA A 772 -23.27 7.91 16.22
CA ALA A 772 -23.46 6.56 16.74
C ALA A 772 -22.88 5.49 15.81
N ARG A 773 -22.50 5.87 14.58
CA ARG A 773 -21.85 4.96 13.63
C ARG A 773 -20.38 4.83 14.00
N LYS A 774 -19.86 3.61 13.92
CA LYS A 774 -18.44 3.33 14.11
C LYS A 774 -17.64 3.94 12.96
N THR A 775 -16.40 4.32 13.23
CA THR A 775 -15.45 4.78 12.22
C THR A 775 -15.08 3.66 11.25
N ALA A 776 -14.56 4.00 10.07
CA ALA A 776 -14.12 3.03 9.08
C ALA A 776 -13.04 2.07 9.63
N GLY A 777 -12.05 2.60 10.37
CA GLY A 777 -11.00 1.80 11.03
C GLY A 777 -11.55 0.82 12.07
N GLU A 778 -12.49 1.24 12.92
CA GLU A 778 -13.14 0.33 13.89
C GLU A 778 -13.93 -0.79 13.20
N LEU A 779 -14.64 -0.46 12.12
CA LEU A 779 -15.40 -1.42 11.34
C LEU A 779 -14.49 -2.40 10.59
N ALA A 780 -13.33 -1.97 10.08
CA ALA A 780 -12.36 -2.84 9.42
C ALA A 780 -11.82 -3.94 10.36
N GLY A 781 -11.78 -3.66 11.67
CA GLY A 781 -11.41 -4.61 12.73
C GLY A 781 -12.55 -5.55 13.18
N HIS A 782 -13.76 -5.41 12.64
CA HIS A 782 -14.92 -6.16 13.12
C HIS A 782 -14.80 -7.67 12.92
N SER A 783 -15.25 -8.45 13.90
CA SER A 783 -15.11 -9.93 13.93
C SER A 783 -15.72 -10.63 12.72
N PHE A 784 -16.85 -10.12 12.19
CA PHE A 784 -17.49 -10.65 10.98
C PHE A 784 -16.56 -10.66 9.76
N LEU A 785 -15.67 -9.67 9.64
CA LEU A 785 -14.74 -9.49 8.52
C LEU A 785 -13.40 -10.21 8.73
N GLN A 786 -13.13 -10.72 9.94
CA GLN A 786 -11.91 -11.46 10.21
C GLN A 786 -12.01 -12.89 9.65
N PRO A 787 -10.90 -13.47 9.15
CA PRO A 787 -10.86 -14.87 8.84
C PRO A 787 -11.16 -15.68 10.10
N LYS A 788 -12.04 -16.69 9.99
CA LYS A 788 -12.28 -17.61 11.10
C LYS A 788 -10.95 -18.33 11.39
N PRO A 789 -10.45 -18.38 12.63
CA PRO A 789 -9.36 -19.27 12.96
C PRO A 789 -9.82 -20.68 12.57
N ASN A 790 -9.06 -21.35 11.71
CA ASN A 790 -9.38 -22.70 11.27
C ASN A 790 -9.64 -23.56 12.51
N LEU A 791 -10.84 -24.13 12.61
CA LEU A 791 -11.07 -25.31 13.44
C LEU A 791 -10.31 -26.45 12.76
N CYS A 792 -9.08 -26.67 13.24
CA CYS A 792 -8.14 -27.77 13.02
C CYS A 792 -8.09 -28.43 11.64
#